data_AF-A0A0U1M2A9-F1
#
_entry.id   AF-A0A0U1M2A9-F1
#
_cell.length_a   1.000
_cell.length_b   1.000
_cell.length_c   1.000
_cell.angle_alpha   90.00
_cell.angle_beta   90.00
_cell.angle_gamma   90.00
#
_symmetry.space_group_name_H-M   'P 1'
#
loop_
_entity.id
_entity.type
_entity.pdbx_description
1 polymer ?
#
loop_
_entity_poly.entity_id
_entity_poly.type
_entity_poly.pdbx_seq_one_letter_code
_entity_poly.pdbx_strand_id
1 'polypeptide(L)'
;MLTHMWIHIDASEMADDLFICDDASLSQVTDPWAENSQYGPTPGNLGYSPAYSYNPSPQRILPPQPPDRLKFLPWAEWDKDREYDVQPPQYVCYILEWKVMLSIKKLGGETRKDLVVAPSDYWQKSLKQAIENTLQTTRKRHQRVEHESTTIKVWVKDKSQFPLEIFYPSNATDIDWSPVQAQLCKRSNLIRVGEKPIIIIAFKYQQIDDPVSSTSKGKKRRRVTATTTMLAEREEDIAAEEEISGRPCSWNLVYELMQCNVRSCQLNSDWCWEDPQDGKHYKLREPHIERLIDYVDNNGKLEGHGDVPRDIRRDLIRESQTGRRSKKANSPANGSPYHPVNIHVLPAPTQQALTAAPSPTRPSSTVESLLIPGPREQAVRNYCKWLELKATEDDYKADFRRICQVTLENLLDLELIVQSSDRFMNGSNTHSDYTIAWICALPLEMAAAKVMLDEIHPTLPKPTTDPNAYILGNLHGHHIVIACLPIGIYGTISAATIISHLMSTFPRVQYALMVGIGGGVPKSSNDIRLGDVVVSKPAGKYSGVIQYDYGKTIQGGRFEQTGMLNAPPPVLLTHMAQLQATQMTGSKDSISSIVSDVLEQNPDMKEAFTPPARRTDYLFRSSYHHINKEHDCEKCDKQQLLDREPRDNTTPHIHYGLIASGDQVMKDSERRDSLAQQLGILCFEMEAAGLMNHLPTLVIRGICDYCDSHKQKQWQGYAALTAAAYAKSLLSIVPIGRLEIALAESRKKRHWMVSFARNPNFVGRQDEIGKLEELVTMQDGPRKLAITGLGGVGKTQVALELAHRIRDRDQECSVFWIPCTSHAMIEQAFLHIAQKLGLHDVKPAEVKEEVKTYLCSERAGKWLLVFDNADDAEMWFAASHIAPPLEDFLPESGQGRILFTSRNRKLAMKLAPFNVVPIPDVDEETAAQILGTLVHNELLKDPTASAALLQQLAFLPLAITQASAYIIENGINLSTYLALLQEQEQDAIELLSEDFRDPGRYKDIQNPVITTWLISFKQIQLQDPLAADYLSFMACIDPRNIPQTLLPVAASKKRFTDALGLLNAYSFTNGQDVDINMHRLIITTPNEGAGGNIFLTP
;
A
#
# COMPACT_ATOMS: atom_id res chain seq x y z
N MET A 1 -48.24 50.71 13.30
CA MET A 1 -49.27 49.71 12.97
C MET A 1 -48.61 48.35 13.03
N LEU A 2 -48.80 47.47 14.03
CA LEU A 2 -49.64 47.39 15.23
C LEU A 2 -48.86 46.42 16.17
N THR A 3 -48.33 46.90 17.32
CA THR A 3 -48.74 46.56 18.73
C THR A 3 -48.23 45.19 19.26
N HIS A 4 -47.78 44.93 20.50
CA HIS A 4 -47.67 45.57 21.84
C HIS A 4 -46.65 44.70 22.65
N MET A 5 -45.64 45.22 23.37
CA MET A 5 -45.55 45.61 24.79
C MET A 5 -45.80 44.55 25.92
N TRP A 6 -44.74 44.31 26.71
CA TRP A 6 -44.60 44.13 28.20
C TRP A 6 -45.35 42.93 28.88
N ILE A 7 -44.96 42.27 29.99
CA ILE A 7 -44.55 42.62 31.39
C ILE A 7 -44.01 41.28 32.01
N HIS A 8 -42.84 41.15 32.66
CA HIS A 8 -42.41 41.50 34.04
C HIS A 8 -42.93 40.58 35.18
N ILE A 9 -42.06 40.40 36.21
CA ILE A 9 -42.28 40.00 37.64
C ILE A 9 -42.03 38.52 37.96
N ASP A 10 -41.45 38.09 39.09
CA ASP A 10 -40.48 38.57 40.09
C ASP A 10 -40.35 37.42 41.13
N ALA A 11 -39.41 37.57 42.05
CA ALA A 11 -38.82 36.63 43.02
C ALA A 11 -39.70 35.96 44.10
N SER A 12 -39.00 35.11 44.88
CA SER A 12 -39.24 34.59 46.27
C SER A 12 -39.93 33.22 46.36
N GLU A 13 -39.62 32.31 47.30
CA GLU A 13 -39.22 32.47 48.71
C GLU A 13 -38.77 31.10 49.32
N MET A 14 -37.89 31.13 50.35
CA MET A 14 -37.86 30.35 51.64
C MET A 14 -38.29 28.86 51.71
N ALA A 15 -37.91 27.98 52.65
CA ALA A 15 -36.99 27.84 53.79
C ALA A 15 -37.10 26.33 54.23
N ASP A 16 -36.06 25.70 54.81
CA ASP A 16 -35.95 25.23 56.21
C ASP A 16 -36.13 23.71 56.46
N ASP A 17 -35.51 23.27 57.56
CA ASP A 17 -35.57 22.03 58.36
C ASP A 17 -34.71 20.81 57.96
N LEU A 18 -33.71 20.29 58.73
CA LEU A 18 -33.48 19.89 60.15
C LEU A 18 -33.85 18.43 60.52
N PHE A 19 -33.02 17.89 61.43
CA PHE A 19 -32.95 16.59 62.16
C PHE A 19 -31.92 15.56 61.63
N ILE A 20 -30.75 15.29 62.29
CA ILE A 20 -30.42 14.75 63.64
C ILE A 20 -30.63 13.21 63.68
N CYS A 21 -29.68 12.30 63.96
CA CYS A 21 -28.95 12.03 65.22
C CYS A 21 -27.88 10.90 65.02
N ASP A 22 -26.69 11.05 65.63
CA ASP A 22 -26.05 10.15 66.61
C ASP A 22 -25.69 8.67 66.28
N ASP A 23 -24.66 8.02 66.84
CA ASP A 23 -23.47 8.34 67.67
C ASP A 23 -22.65 7.03 67.79
N ALA A 24 -21.36 7.11 68.15
CA ALA A 24 -20.53 6.15 68.95
C ALA A 24 -20.51 4.62 68.64
N SER A 25 -19.45 3.80 68.84
CA SER A 25 -18.06 3.92 69.30
C SER A 25 -17.39 2.52 69.32
N LEU A 26 -16.05 2.50 69.28
CA LEU A 26 -15.08 1.65 70.02
C LEU A 26 -14.98 0.09 69.86
N SER A 27 -13.84 -0.31 69.25
CA SER A 27 -12.73 -1.14 69.75
C SER A 27 -12.84 -2.63 70.15
N GLN A 28 -11.86 -3.38 69.60
CA GLN A 28 -10.92 -4.32 70.26
C GLN A 28 -11.17 -5.85 70.33
N VAL A 29 -10.12 -6.57 69.85
CA VAL A 29 -9.49 -7.81 70.38
C VAL A 29 -10.09 -9.18 70.01
N THR A 30 -9.34 -9.97 69.21
CA THR A 30 -8.66 -11.25 69.59
C THR A 30 -8.30 -12.08 68.35
N ASP A 31 -7.03 -12.50 68.23
CA ASP A 31 -6.66 -13.79 67.62
C ASP A 31 -6.89 -14.91 68.66
N PRO A 32 -7.07 -16.18 68.23
CA PRO A 32 -6.05 -17.16 68.67
C PRO A 32 -5.71 -18.34 67.71
N TRP A 33 -4.41 -18.67 67.70
CA TRP A 33 -3.74 -20.00 67.81
C TRP A 33 -4.06 -21.12 66.79
N ALA A 34 -3.10 -21.55 65.95
CA ALA A 34 -1.98 -22.49 66.16
C ALA A 34 -2.41 -23.97 66.14
N GLU A 35 -1.86 -24.81 65.24
CA GLU A 35 -0.76 -25.78 65.46
C GLU A 35 -0.85 -26.77 64.26
N ASN A 36 0.12 -27.52 63.75
CA ASN A 36 1.46 -28.02 64.12
C ASN A 36 1.96 -28.77 62.84
N SER A 37 3.21 -29.12 62.55
CA SER A 37 4.56 -28.95 63.10
C SER A 37 5.49 -29.63 62.06
N GLN A 38 6.75 -29.26 61.83
CA GLN A 38 7.98 -29.75 62.49
C GLN A 38 9.07 -29.70 61.37
N TYR A 39 10.37 -29.40 61.52
CA TYR A 39 11.34 -29.40 62.62
C TYR A 39 12.54 -28.48 62.21
N GLY A 40 13.07 -27.66 63.11
CA GLY A 40 14.48 -27.17 63.14
C GLY A 40 15.23 -27.78 64.35
N PRO A 41 16.44 -27.38 64.83
CA PRO A 41 17.32 -26.25 64.47
C PRO A 41 18.86 -26.60 64.46
N THR A 42 19.71 -25.58 64.22
CA THR A 42 21.21 -25.48 64.30
C THR A 42 21.75 -25.62 65.76
N PRO A 43 23.06 -25.82 66.14
CA PRO A 43 24.24 -24.94 65.85
C PRO A 43 25.71 -25.53 65.99
N GLY A 44 26.75 -24.70 65.75
CA GLY A 44 28.10 -24.80 66.41
C GLY A 44 29.27 -25.32 65.53
N ASN A 45 30.28 -24.54 65.09
CA ASN A 45 31.37 -23.77 65.74
C ASN A 45 32.69 -24.57 65.95
N LEU A 46 33.85 -23.87 65.84
CA LEU A 46 35.27 -24.27 65.96
C LEU A 46 35.95 -24.75 64.65
N GLY A 47 37.04 -24.18 64.14
CA GLY A 47 37.92 -23.10 64.63
C GLY A 47 39.19 -23.00 63.75
N TYR A 48 39.96 -21.95 64.00
CA TYR A 48 41.34 -21.65 63.57
C TYR A 48 41.60 -20.85 62.27
N SER A 49 41.62 -19.51 62.45
CA SER A 49 42.80 -18.60 62.37
C SER A 49 43.69 -18.52 61.10
N PRO A 50 44.45 -17.42 60.92
CA PRO A 50 44.04 -16.01 60.90
C PRO A 50 44.66 -15.21 59.72
N ALA A 51 44.03 -14.07 59.44
CA ALA A 51 44.49 -12.85 58.76
C ALA A 51 45.79 -12.85 57.91
N TYR A 52 45.67 -12.48 56.63
CA TYR A 52 46.57 -11.49 55.99
C TYR A 52 45.89 -10.73 54.82
N SER A 53 45.97 -9.41 54.95
CA SER A 53 46.00 -8.31 53.99
C SER A 53 45.94 -8.55 52.46
N TYR A 54 45.07 -7.73 51.84
CA TYR A 54 45.22 -6.96 50.59
C TYR A 54 45.94 -7.56 49.37
N ASN A 55 45.08 -7.89 48.38
CA ASN A 55 45.22 -7.85 46.90
C ASN A 55 46.48 -8.41 46.21
N PRO A 56 46.30 -9.28 45.21
CA PRO A 56 45.74 -8.82 43.94
C PRO A 56 44.64 -9.72 43.35
N SER A 57 43.80 -9.10 42.53
CA SER A 57 42.67 -9.67 41.79
C SER A 57 42.92 -11.06 41.19
N PRO A 58 42.07 -12.06 41.44
CA PRO A 58 41.84 -13.13 40.48
C PRO A 58 40.82 -12.66 39.45
N GLN A 59 41.23 -12.72 38.20
CA GLN A 59 40.41 -12.49 37.00
C GLN A 59 39.01 -13.10 37.19
N ARG A 60 37.97 -12.25 37.23
CA ARG A 60 36.67 -12.70 36.76
C ARG A 60 36.83 -12.91 35.26
N ILE A 61 36.88 -14.17 34.88
CA ILE A 61 36.66 -14.63 33.52
C ILE A 61 35.33 -14.01 33.08
N LEU A 62 35.42 -12.96 32.26
CA LEU A 62 34.27 -12.49 31.50
C LEU A 62 33.75 -13.69 30.70
N PRO A 63 32.42 -13.92 30.64
CA PRO A 63 31.89 -14.91 29.71
C PRO A 63 32.44 -14.56 28.32
N PRO A 64 32.85 -15.54 27.51
CA PRO A 64 33.42 -15.26 26.20
C PRO A 64 32.42 -14.37 25.43
N GLN A 65 32.92 -13.24 24.92
CA GLN A 65 32.20 -12.42 23.95
C GLN A 65 31.65 -13.37 22.87
N PRO A 66 30.33 -13.40 22.61
CA PRO A 66 29.79 -14.35 21.66
C PRO A 66 30.35 -14.00 20.27
N PRO A 67 30.81 -14.98 19.47
CA PRO A 67 31.43 -14.72 18.19
C PRO A 67 30.49 -13.90 17.27
N ASP A 68 31.07 -13.03 16.43
CA ASP A 68 30.35 -12.18 15.46
C ASP A 68 29.38 -12.96 14.55
N ARG A 69 29.57 -14.28 14.42
CA ARG A 69 28.65 -15.20 13.76
C ARG A 69 28.25 -16.33 14.69
N LEU A 70 26.95 -16.56 14.79
CA LEU A 70 26.37 -17.74 15.43
C LEU A 70 26.86 -18.99 14.68
N LYS A 71 27.09 -20.07 15.43
CA LYS A 71 27.49 -21.37 14.89
C LYS A 71 26.32 -22.36 15.02
N PHE A 72 26.39 -23.46 14.30
CA PHE A 72 25.48 -24.59 14.53
C PHE A 72 25.96 -25.43 15.72
N LEU A 73 25.01 -26.02 16.45
CA LEU A 73 25.29 -26.99 17.50
C LEU A 73 25.83 -28.29 16.86
N PRO A 74 26.91 -28.89 17.37
CA PRO A 74 27.39 -30.19 16.90
C PRO A 74 26.31 -31.28 17.07
N TRP A 75 26.15 -32.16 16.08
CA TRP A 75 25.12 -33.21 16.11
C TRP A 75 25.16 -34.08 17.38
N ALA A 76 26.35 -34.41 17.89
CA ALA A 76 26.52 -35.26 19.07
C ALA A 76 25.95 -34.65 20.36
N GLU A 77 25.77 -33.33 20.39
CA GLU A 77 25.25 -32.58 21.53
C GLU A 77 23.78 -32.19 21.36
N TRP A 78 23.19 -32.48 20.18
CA TRP A 78 21.82 -32.15 19.89
C TRP A 78 20.85 -33.18 20.45
N ASP A 79 20.06 -32.72 21.41
CA ASP A 79 18.89 -33.42 21.95
C ASP A 79 17.61 -32.85 21.32
N LYS A 80 16.78 -33.74 20.75
CA LYS A 80 15.52 -33.41 20.07
C LYS A 80 14.43 -32.91 21.03
N ASP A 81 14.52 -33.23 22.32
CA ASP A 81 13.49 -32.92 23.32
C ASP A 81 13.88 -31.70 24.19
N ARG A 82 15.03 -31.09 23.90
CA ARG A 82 15.55 -29.90 24.59
C ARG A 82 15.24 -28.62 23.81
N GLU A 83 14.86 -27.56 24.52
CA GLU A 83 14.58 -26.24 23.93
C GLU A 83 15.87 -25.40 23.82
N TYR A 84 16.15 -24.87 22.63
CA TYR A 84 17.36 -24.09 22.33
C TYR A 84 17.09 -22.62 22.00
N ASP A 85 15.84 -22.17 22.14
CA ASP A 85 15.41 -20.79 21.88
C ASP A 85 15.72 -19.87 23.08
N VAL A 86 17.01 -19.70 23.38
CA VAL A 86 17.50 -18.84 24.46
C VAL A 86 17.81 -17.44 23.94
N GLN A 87 17.53 -16.41 24.74
CA GLN A 87 17.85 -15.01 24.41
C GLN A 87 19.00 -14.49 25.29
N PRO A 88 20.12 -14.02 24.71
CA PRO A 88 20.42 -13.97 23.27
C PRO A 88 20.76 -15.36 22.69
N PRO A 89 20.45 -15.63 21.41
CA PRO A 89 20.67 -16.94 20.79
C PRO A 89 22.15 -17.28 20.76
N GLN A 90 22.47 -18.51 21.20
CA GLN A 90 23.84 -19.03 21.20
C GLN A 90 24.19 -19.76 19.89
N TYR A 91 23.18 -20.28 19.20
CA TYR A 91 23.31 -21.05 17.96
C TYR A 91 22.40 -20.50 16.85
N VAL A 92 22.70 -20.86 15.60
CA VAL A 92 21.82 -20.57 14.45
C VAL A 92 20.57 -21.43 14.57
N CYS A 93 19.43 -20.80 14.87
CA CYS A 93 18.13 -21.46 14.97
C CYS A 93 17.29 -21.24 13.69
N TYR A 94 16.70 -22.28 13.12
CA TYR A 94 15.88 -22.19 11.90
C TYR A 94 14.72 -23.20 11.86
N ILE A 95 13.75 -22.94 10.99
CA ILE A 95 12.62 -23.81 10.70
C ILE A 95 12.89 -24.55 9.39
N LEU A 96 12.66 -25.86 9.37
CA LEU A 96 12.83 -26.71 8.19
C LEU A 96 11.51 -27.38 7.82
N GLU A 97 11.02 -27.10 6.62
CA GLU A 97 9.86 -27.76 6.04
C GLU A 97 10.31 -28.60 4.86
N TRP A 98 9.88 -29.85 4.78
CA TRP A 98 10.18 -30.69 3.62
C TRP A 98 8.95 -31.43 3.14
N LYS A 99 8.92 -31.74 1.84
CA LYS A 99 7.86 -32.51 1.20
C LYS A 99 8.39 -33.42 0.10
N VAL A 100 7.76 -34.58 -0.05
CA VAL A 100 8.03 -35.53 -1.12
C VAL A 100 6.82 -35.61 -2.05
N MET A 101 7.06 -35.47 -3.34
CA MET A 101 6.07 -35.46 -4.41
C MET A 101 6.32 -36.64 -5.33
N LEU A 102 5.27 -37.39 -5.70
CA LEU A 102 5.31 -38.35 -6.80
C LEU A 102 4.44 -37.82 -7.94
N SER A 103 5.09 -37.41 -9.01
CA SER A 103 4.54 -36.55 -10.07
C SER A 103 3.94 -35.28 -9.43
N ILE A 104 2.61 -35.17 -9.38
CA ILE A 104 1.86 -34.04 -8.83
C ILE A 104 1.31 -34.28 -7.41
N LYS A 105 1.44 -35.49 -6.85
CA LYS A 105 0.82 -35.87 -5.58
C LYS A 105 1.82 -35.78 -4.43
N LYS A 106 1.50 -35.00 -3.38
CA LYS A 106 2.27 -35.00 -2.12
C LYS A 106 2.08 -36.35 -1.43
N LEU A 107 3.19 -37.07 -1.22
CA LEU A 107 3.21 -38.35 -0.52
C LEU A 107 3.41 -38.18 0.99
N GLY A 108 4.19 -37.17 1.38
CA GLY A 108 4.45 -36.88 2.80
C GLY A 108 5.34 -35.65 2.94
N GLY A 109 5.62 -35.28 4.19
CA GLY A 109 6.42 -34.12 4.53
C GLY A 109 6.12 -33.61 5.93
N GLU A 110 7.10 -33.01 6.57
CA GLU A 110 7.01 -32.51 7.95
C GLU A 110 7.63 -31.12 8.07
N THR A 111 7.15 -30.36 9.06
CA THR A 111 7.75 -29.10 9.50
C THR A 111 8.42 -29.34 10.85
N ARG A 112 9.72 -29.09 10.92
CA ARG A 112 10.53 -29.13 12.15
C ARG A 112 10.90 -27.71 12.54
N LYS A 113 10.51 -27.31 13.74
CA LYS A 113 10.84 -26.01 14.32
C LYS A 113 12.08 -26.12 15.18
N ASP A 114 12.73 -24.97 15.40
CA ASP A 114 13.81 -24.78 16.36
C ASP A 114 15.05 -25.68 16.16
N LEU A 115 15.39 -25.97 14.90
CA LEU A 115 16.61 -26.71 14.58
C LEU A 115 17.85 -25.83 14.76
N VAL A 116 18.81 -26.35 15.51
CA VAL A 116 20.09 -25.66 15.82
C VAL A 116 21.33 -26.36 15.26
N VAL A 117 21.16 -27.57 14.71
CA VAL A 117 22.22 -28.34 14.05
C VAL A 117 22.44 -27.91 12.61
N ALA A 118 23.58 -28.24 12.02
CA ALA A 118 23.86 -27.88 10.65
C ALA A 118 22.93 -28.64 9.68
N PRO A 119 22.34 -27.99 8.65
CA PRO A 119 21.49 -28.66 7.64
C PRO A 119 22.11 -29.91 7.00
N SER A 120 23.44 -29.92 6.78
CA SER A 120 24.16 -31.11 6.28
C SER A 120 24.09 -32.30 7.24
N ASP A 121 24.22 -32.06 8.54
CA ASP A 121 24.22 -33.11 9.55
C ASP A 121 22.80 -33.66 9.74
N TYR A 122 21.81 -32.77 9.79
CA TYR A 122 20.40 -33.15 9.84
C TYR A 122 19.97 -33.92 8.59
N TRP A 123 20.47 -33.52 7.41
CA TRP A 123 20.26 -34.25 6.14
C TRP A 123 20.74 -35.70 6.24
N GLN A 124 22.01 -35.90 6.59
CA GLN A 124 22.64 -37.22 6.61
C GLN A 124 22.12 -38.13 7.72
N LYS A 125 21.81 -37.58 8.90
CA LYS A 125 21.48 -38.37 10.09
C LYS A 125 19.98 -38.58 10.31
N SER A 126 19.11 -37.75 9.73
CA SER A 126 17.66 -37.84 9.98
C SER A 126 16.81 -37.69 8.72
N LEU A 127 16.94 -36.59 8.00
CA LEU A 127 16.00 -36.24 6.92
C LEU A 127 16.04 -37.23 5.75
N LYS A 128 17.22 -37.69 5.35
CA LYS A 128 17.37 -38.68 4.27
C LYS A 128 16.61 -39.98 4.57
N GLN A 129 16.73 -40.50 5.79
CA GLN A 129 16.00 -41.69 6.23
C GLN A 129 14.49 -41.45 6.30
N ALA A 130 14.06 -40.27 6.76
CA ALA A 130 12.64 -39.93 6.83
C ALA A 130 11.98 -39.89 5.43
N ILE A 131 12.70 -39.40 4.42
CA ILE A 131 12.25 -39.40 3.02
C ILE A 131 12.15 -40.83 2.49
N GLU A 132 13.20 -41.64 2.70
CA GLU A 132 13.21 -43.05 2.25
C GLU A 132 12.07 -43.85 2.89
N ASN A 133 11.84 -43.69 4.20
CA ASN A 133 10.74 -44.34 4.91
C ASN A 133 9.37 -43.87 4.38
N THR A 134 9.20 -42.56 4.16
CA THR A 134 7.97 -42.00 3.59
C THR A 134 7.68 -42.60 2.22
N LEU A 135 8.71 -42.77 1.39
CA LEU A 135 8.58 -43.38 0.08
C LEU A 135 8.26 -44.87 0.18
N GLN A 136 8.84 -45.61 1.13
CA GLN A 136 8.56 -47.03 1.32
C GLN A 136 7.16 -47.30 1.88
N THR A 137 6.67 -46.48 2.83
CA THR A 137 5.36 -46.69 3.48
C THR A 137 4.17 -46.26 2.62
N THR A 138 4.36 -45.29 1.72
CA THR A 138 3.27 -44.72 0.91
C THR A 138 3.18 -45.28 -0.51
N ARG A 139 4.17 -46.05 -0.98
CA ARG A 139 4.17 -46.69 -2.32
C ARG A 139 3.54 -48.09 -2.29
N LYS A 140 2.91 -48.49 -3.40
CA LYS A 140 2.39 -49.87 -3.57
C LYS A 140 3.57 -50.83 -3.86
N ARG A 141 3.52 -52.07 -3.36
CA ARG A 141 4.62 -53.08 -3.41
C ARG A 141 5.28 -53.32 -4.78
N HIS A 142 4.63 -52.96 -5.90
CA HIS A 142 5.12 -53.19 -7.26
C HIS A 142 5.42 -51.89 -8.04
N GLN A 143 5.33 -50.71 -7.41
CA GLN A 143 5.46 -49.42 -8.08
C GLN A 143 6.93 -48.96 -8.08
N ARG A 144 7.59 -49.02 -9.25
CA ARG A 144 8.95 -48.48 -9.47
C ARG A 144 8.90 -46.99 -9.81
N VAL A 145 9.93 -46.28 -9.38
CA VAL A 145 9.92 -44.83 -9.18
C VAL A 145 11.34 -44.29 -9.15
N GLU A 146 11.54 -43.11 -9.73
CA GLU A 146 12.85 -42.48 -9.92
C GLU A 146 12.83 -41.03 -9.40
N HIS A 147 13.95 -40.52 -8.91
CA HIS A 147 14.08 -39.14 -8.45
C HIS A 147 14.16 -38.18 -9.63
N GLU A 148 13.34 -37.14 -9.63
CA GLU A 148 13.19 -36.17 -10.71
C GLU A 148 13.98 -34.89 -10.40
N SER A 149 13.75 -34.28 -9.24
CA SER A 149 14.45 -33.07 -8.82
C SER A 149 14.31 -32.77 -7.33
N THR A 150 15.22 -31.94 -6.81
CA THR A 150 15.13 -31.36 -5.46
C THR A 150 15.19 -29.83 -5.55
N THR A 151 14.26 -29.14 -4.91
CA THR A 151 14.25 -27.67 -4.80
C THR A 151 14.43 -27.27 -3.35
N ILE A 152 15.36 -26.37 -3.05
CA ILE A 152 15.60 -25.80 -1.72
C ILE A 152 15.40 -24.29 -1.78
N LYS A 153 14.57 -23.74 -0.90
CA LYS A 153 14.30 -22.31 -0.78
C LYS A 153 14.59 -21.84 0.65
N VAL A 154 15.31 -20.73 0.82
CA VAL A 154 15.69 -20.17 2.13
C VAL A 154 15.34 -18.68 2.23
N TRP A 155 14.49 -18.30 3.19
CA TRP A 155 14.07 -16.91 3.39
C TRP A 155 13.75 -16.56 4.85
N VAL A 156 13.44 -15.28 5.10
CA VAL A 156 13.02 -14.68 6.37
C VAL A 156 11.75 -13.86 6.09
N LYS A 157 10.94 -13.51 7.10
CA LYS A 157 9.66 -12.81 6.91
C LYS A 157 9.82 -11.37 6.39
N ASP A 158 11.00 -10.76 6.52
CA ASP A 158 11.28 -9.43 5.97
C ASP A 158 11.47 -9.48 4.44
N LYS A 159 10.71 -8.64 3.71
CA LYS A 159 10.67 -8.55 2.24
C LYS A 159 11.87 -7.78 1.64
N SER A 160 12.78 -7.28 2.48
CA SER A 160 13.93 -6.46 2.04
C SER A 160 15.07 -7.23 1.35
N GLN A 161 15.05 -8.58 1.34
CA GLN A 161 16.11 -9.41 0.75
C GLN A 161 15.57 -10.55 -0.13
N PHE A 162 16.22 -10.78 -1.28
CA PHE A 162 15.86 -11.87 -2.20
C PHE A 162 16.06 -13.26 -1.56
N PRO A 163 15.10 -14.20 -1.71
CA PRO A 163 15.24 -15.56 -1.19
C PRO A 163 16.29 -16.35 -1.98
N LEU A 164 17.07 -17.19 -1.29
CA LEU A 164 18.00 -18.12 -1.96
C LEU A 164 17.18 -19.32 -2.44
N GLU A 165 17.13 -19.55 -3.74
CA GLU A 165 16.51 -20.74 -4.36
C GLU A 165 17.58 -21.54 -5.10
N ILE A 166 17.66 -22.83 -4.79
CA ILE A 166 18.62 -23.77 -5.39
C ILE A 166 17.84 -24.95 -5.96
N PHE A 167 18.12 -25.28 -7.21
CA PHE A 167 17.49 -26.37 -7.94
C PHE A 167 18.51 -27.45 -8.33
N TYR A 168 18.19 -28.71 -8.02
CA TYR A 168 19.01 -29.88 -8.33
C TYR A 168 18.23 -30.82 -9.27
N PRO A 169 18.49 -30.80 -10.59
CA PRO A 169 17.93 -31.77 -11.53
C PRO A 169 18.63 -33.15 -11.39
N SER A 170 17.84 -34.22 -11.46
CA SER A 170 18.10 -35.67 -11.31
C SER A 170 19.54 -36.21 -11.05
N ASN A 171 19.59 -37.19 -10.12
CA ASN A 171 20.72 -37.97 -9.61
C ASN A 171 21.75 -37.26 -8.72
N ALA A 172 21.29 -36.41 -7.81
CA ALA A 172 22.09 -35.96 -6.67
C ALA A 172 21.47 -36.42 -5.35
N THR A 173 21.94 -37.56 -4.82
CA THR A 173 21.86 -37.85 -3.38
C THR A 173 22.83 -36.98 -2.55
N ASP A 174 23.70 -36.22 -3.23
CA ASP A 174 24.62 -35.23 -2.67
C ASP A 174 24.10 -33.80 -2.91
N ILE A 175 23.26 -33.34 -1.99
CA ILE A 175 22.89 -31.92 -1.90
C ILE A 175 24.08 -31.16 -1.32
N ASP A 176 24.58 -30.15 -2.03
CA ASP A 176 25.56 -29.22 -1.47
C ASP A 176 24.88 -28.25 -0.49
N TRP A 177 25.06 -28.51 0.80
CA TRP A 177 24.50 -27.69 1.87
C TRP A 177 25.31 -26.42 2.17
N SER A 178 26.50 -26.26 1.58
CA SER A 178 27.41 -25.15 1.87
C SER A 178 26.78 -23.77 1.61
N PRO A 179 26.04 -23.53 0.50
CA PRO A 179 25.39 -22.25 0.25
C PRO A 179 24.28 -21.94 1.27
N VAL A 180 23.50 -22.96 1.65
CA VAL A 180 22.41 -22.85 2.64
C VAL A 180 22.96 -22.52 4.02
N GLN A 181 24.00 -23.23 4.45
CA GLN A 181 24.67 -23.02 5.73
C GLN A 181 25.36 -21.65 5.79
N ALA A 182 26.05 -21.24 4.73
CA ALA A 182 26.66 -19.91 4.65
C ALA A 182 25.61 -18.80 4.74
N GLN A 183 24.45 -18.98 4.11
CA GLN A 183 23.36 -18.00 4.14
C GLN A 183 22.71 -17.89 5.51
N LEU A 184 22.52 -19.01 6.22
CA LEU A 184 22.03 -18.99 7.60
C LEU A 184 23.04 -18.33 8.56
N CYS A 185 24.33 -18.64 8.45
CA CYS A 185 25.37 -18.02 9.27
C CYS A 185 25.51 -16.50 9.01
N LYS A 186 25.38 -16.04 7.76
CA LYS A 186 25.37 -14.61 7.41
C LYS A 186 24.23 -13.85 8.10
N ARG A 187 23.13 -14.53 8.41
CA ARG A 187 21.93 -13.97 9.04
C ARG A 187 21.97 -13.97 10.58
N SER A 188 23.13 -14.24 11.18
CA SER A 188 23.33 -14.22 12.65
C SER A 188 22.79 -12.97 13.34
N ASN A 189 22.94 -11.79 12.72
CA ASN A 189 22.45 -10.53 13.29
C ASN A 189 20.92 -10.44 13.33
N LEU A 190 20.24 -10.98 12.31
CA LEU A 190 18.77 -11.03 12.25
C LEU A 190 18.22 -12.04 13.25
N ILE A 191 18.89 -13.20 13.39
CA ILE A 191 18.52 -14.22 14.37
C ILE A 191 18.61 -13.66 15.80
N ARG A 192 19.61 -12.82 16.09
CA ARG A 192 19.78 -12.16 17.40
C ARG A 192 18.68 -11.15 17.75
N VAL A 193 17.91 -10.64 16.78
CA VAL A 193 16.77 -9.73 17.01
C VAL A 193 15.42 -10.44 16.95
N GLY A 194 15.41 -11.78 16.94
CA GLY A 194 14.20 -12.60 17.04
C GLY A 194 13.66 -13.16 15.73
N GLU A 195 14.32 -12.94 14.59
CA GLU A 195 13.90 -13.49 13.30
C GLU A 195 14.33 -14.95 13.12
N LYS A 196 13.39 -15.83 12.75
CA LYS A 196 13.66 -17.26 12.50
C LYS A 196 13.65 -17.57 10.99
N PRO A 197 14.81 -17.87 10.37
CA PRO A 197 14.87 -18.27 8.96
C PRO A 197 14.08 -19.55 8.70
N ILE A 198 13.46 -19.63 7.51
CA ILE A 198 12.70 -20.80 7.04
C ILE A 198 13.41 -21.41 5.83
N ILE A 199 13.63 -22.73 5.89
CA ILE A 199 14.12 -23.55 4.78
C ILE A 199 12.97 -24.45 4.32
N ILE A 200 12.60 -24.38 3.04
CA ILE A 200 11.66 -25.32 2.42
C ILE A 200 12.37 -26.20 1.40
N ILE A 201 12.16 -27.50 1.50
CA ILE A 201 12.72 -28.50 0.58
C ILE A 201 11.60 -29.31 -0.09
N ALA A 202 11.64 -29.44 -1.41
CA ALA A 202 10.73 -30.27 -2.16
C ALA A 202 11.49 -31.33 -2.96
N PHE A 203 11.23 -32.61 -2.68
CA PHE A 203 11.76 -33.75 -3.44
C PHE A 203 10.68 -34.25 -4.40
N LYS A 204 10.98 -34.28 -5.69
CA LYS A 204 10.07 -34.80 -6.73
C LYS A 204 10.57 -36.14 -7.25
N TYR A 205 9.65 -37.07 -7.45
CA TYR A 205 9.89 -38.40 -8.00
C TYR A 205 8.86 -38.68 -9.12
N GLN A 206 9.22 -39.51 -10.10
CA GLN A 206 8.35 -39.98 -11.17
C GLN A 206 8.17 -41.51 -11.14
N GLN A 207 7.14 -42.04 -11.78
CA GLN A 207 6.88 -43.49 -11.86
C GLN A 207 7.38 -44.07 -13.18
N ILE A 208 7.91 -45.29 -13.17
CA ILE A 208 8.36 -46.03 -14.35
C ILE A 208 7.37 -47.17 -14.62
N ASP A 209 6.82 -47.27 -15.84
CA ASP A 209 5.90 -48.33 -16.27
C ASP A 209 6.59 -49.31 -17.25
N ASP A 210 6.33 -50.62 -17.15
CA ASP A 210 6.87 -51.67 -18.04
C ASP A 210 5.99 -51.88 -19.31
N PRO A 211 6.54 -52.26 -20.48
CA PRO A 211 5.79 -52.21 -21.76
C PRO A 211 5.11 -53.54 -22.16
N VAL A 212 3.81 -53.51 -22.55
CA VAL A 212 3.16 -54.15 -23.76
C VAL A 212 1.62 -54.37 -23.66
N SER A 213 0.94 -54.08 -24.80
CA SER A 213 -0.39 -54.52 -25.33
C SER A 213 -1.67 -53.70 -25.06
N SER A 214 -2.47 -53.55 -26.12
CA SER A 214 -3.61 -52.63 -26.30
C SER A 214 -4.97 -53.34 -26.28
N THR A 215 -6.01 -52.73 -25.69
CA THR A 215 -7.35 -52.47 -26.29
C THR A 215 -8.41 -51.95 -25.28
N SER A 216 -9.03 -50.82 -25.67
CA SER A 216 -10.34 -50.22 -25.30
C SER A 216 -10.73 -49.86 -23.85
N LYS A 217 -11.28 -48.62 -23.77
CA LYS A 217 -12.15 -48.02 -22.74
C LYS A 217 -11.56 -47.64 -21.37
N GLY A 218 -11.51 -46.32 -21.15
CA GLY A 218 -11.97 -45.72 -19.90
C GLY A 218 -10.92 -45.01 -19.05
N LYS A 219 -11.18 -43.71 -18.86
CA LYS A 219 -10.85 -42.89 -17.68
C LYS A 219 -9.40 -42.41 -17.47
N LYS A 220 -9.37 -41.09 -17.25
CA LYS A 220 -8.54 -40.29 -16.32
C LYS A 220 -7.19 -39.78 -16.83
N ARG A 221 -7.26 -38.65 -17.55
CA ARG A 221 -6.15 -37.69 -17.67
C ARG A 221 -5.94 -37.02 -16.30
N ARG A 222 -4.71 -37.12 -15.81
CA ARG A 222 -4.20 -36.67 -14.51
C ARG A 222 -3.75 -35.22 -14.68
N ARG A 223 -4.20 -34.33 -13.78
CA ARG A 223 -4.01 -32.87 -13.81
C ARG A 223 -2.53 -32.45 -13.84
N VAL A 224 -2.12 -31.83 -14.93
CA VAL A 224 -0.88 -31.06 -15.06
C VAL A 224 -1.03 -29.75 -14.27
N THR A 225 0.07 -29.24 -13.70
CA THR A 225 0.12 -27.99 -12.92
C THR A 225 -0.09 -26.77 -13.81
N ALA A 226 -0.84 -25.76 -13.34
CA ALA A 226 -1.24 -24.57 -14.10
C ALA A 226 -0.11 -23.83 -14.86
N THR A 227 1.15 -23.89 -14.41
CA THR A 227 2.28 -23.30 -15.18
C THR A 227 2.72 -24.18 -16.35
N THR A 228 2.63 -25.50 -16.21
CA THR A 228 2.86 -26.48 -17.27
C THR A 228 1.64 -26.59 -18.17
N THR A 229 0.43 -26.35 -17.65
CA THR A 229 -0.79 -26.21 -18.45
C THR A 229 -0.76 -24.90 -19.22
N MET A 230 -0.31 -23.77 -18.65
CA MET A 230 -0.13 -22.52 -19.41
C MET A 230 1.02 -22.58 -20.42
N LEU A 231 2.08 -23.36 -20.16
CA LEU A 231 3.14 -23.62 -21.14
C LEU A 231 2.69 -24.62 -22.21
N ALA A 232 1.89 -25.63 -21.86
CA ALA A 232 1.31 -26.60 -22.80
C ALA A 232 0.10 -26.05 -23.57
N GLU A 233 -0.68 -25.14 -22.99
CA GLU A 233 -1.75 -24.37 -23.65
C GLU A 233 -1.11 -23.34 -24.57
N ARG A 234 -0.01 -22.69 -24.16
CA ARG A 234 0.79 -21.85 -25.05
C ARG A 234 1.49 -22.66 -26.15
N GLU A 235 1.98 -23.87 -25.89
CA GLU A 235 2.51 -24.79 -26.90
C GLU A 235 1.41 -25.38 -27.80
N GLU A 236 0.20 -25.65 -27.29
CA GLU A 236 -0.98 -26.07 -28.07
C GLU A 236 -1.52 -24.90 -28.91
N ASP A 237 -1.51 -23.67 -28.40
CA ASP A 237 -1.87 -22.45 -29.14
C ASP A 237 -0.84 -22.14 -30.23
N ILE A 238 0.45 -22.32 -29.94
CA ILE A 238 1.56 -22.22 -30.92
C ILE A 238 1.47 -23.35 -31.96
N ALA A 239 1.18 -24.59 -31.55
CA ALA A 239 1.00 -25.73 -32.45
C ALA A 239 -0.27 -25.59 -33.31
N ALA A 240 -1.34 -25.01 -32.76
CA ALA A 240 -2.55 -24.68 -33.51
C ALA A 240 -2.32 -23.52 -34.49
N GLU A 241 -1.50 -22.52 -34.14
CA GLU A 241 -1.04 -21.47 -35.07
C GLU A 241 -0.16 -22.04 -36.20
N GLU A 242 0.70 -23.02 -35.91
CA GLU A 242 1.50 -23.74 -36.90
C GLU A 242 0.65 -24.66 -37.81
N GLU A 243 -0.45 -25.22 -37.29
CA GLU A 243 -1.40 -26.05 -38.03
C GLU A 243 -2.37 -25.21 -38.92
N ILE A 244 -2.65 -23.96 -38.54
CA ILE A 244 -3.47 -23.01 -39.31
C ILE A 244 -2.67 -22.26 -40.40
N SER A 245 -1.36 -22.03 -40.18
CA SER A 245 -0.49 -21.26 -41.10
C SER A 245 0.45 -22.09 -41.97
N GLY A 246 0.69 -23.36 -41.63
CA GLY A 246 1.44 -24.31 -42.46
C GLY A 246 2.94 -24.04 -42.61
N ARG A 247 3.57 -23.24 -41.73
CA ARG A 247 5.04 -23.05 -41.69
C ARG A 247 5.58 -22.97 -40.24
N PRO A 248 6.79 -23.50 -39.96
CA PRO A 248 7.40 -23.47 -38.62
C PRO A 248 7.84 -22.06 -38.22
N CYS A 249 7.74 -21.74 -36.93
CA CYS A 249 8.09 -20.44 -36.36
C CYS A 249 9.61 -20.16 -36.42
N SER A 250 10.02 -19.13 -37.17
CA SER A 250 11.42 -18.71 -37.35
C SER A 250 12.18 -18.40 -36.05
N TRP A 251 11.45 -18.10 -34.97
CA TRP A 251 12.00 -17.87 -33.63
C TRP A 251 12.64 -19.13 -33.06
N ASN A 252 11.97 -20.29 -33.13
CA ASN A 252 12.50 -21.54 -32.58
C ASN A 252 13.80 -21.97 -33.28
N LEU A 253 13.85 -21.84 -34.61
CA LEU A 253 15.03 -22.17 -35.40
C LEU A 253 16.25 -21.32 -35.01
N VAL A 254 16.07 -20.00 -34.81
CA VAL A 254 17.16 -19.09 -34.45
C VAL A 254 17.68 -19.36 -33.03
N TYR A 255 16.79 -19.62 -32.08
CA TYR A 255 17.16 -19.87 -30.68
C TYR A 255 17.90 -21.21 -30.51
N GLU A 256 17.47 -22.25 -31.23
CA GLU A 256 18.10 -23.57 -31.17
C GLU A 256 19.48 -23.56 -31.84
N LEU A 257 19.62 -22.92 -33.01
CA LEU A 257 20.89 -22.86 -33.75
C LEU A 257 21.96 -21.97 -33.09
N MET A 258 21.56 -21.01 -32.24
CA MET A 258 22.47 -20.03 -31.65
C MET A 258 22.77 -20.29 -30.16
N GLN A 259 22.31 -21.42 -29.62
CA GLN A 259 22.50 -21.78 -28.22
C GLN A 259 23.97 -22.12 -27.90
N CYS A 260 24.50 -21.54 -26.81
CA CYS A 260 25.92 -21.63 -26.50
C CYS A 260 26.25 -22.87 -25.64
N ASN A 261 26.63 -23.98 -26.27
CA ASN A 261 26.85 -25.25 -25.57
C ASN A 261 28.32 -25.51 -25.14
N VAL A 262 29.21 -24.52 -25.29
CA VAL A 262 30.65 -24.67 -25.06
C VAL A 262 31.04 -24.17 -23.66
N ARG A 263 31.43 -25.10 -22.77
CA ARG A 263 31.80 -24.82 -21.36
C ARG A 263 32.99 -23.84 -21.18
N SER A 264 33.81 -23.65 -22.20
CA SER A 264 34.94 -22.71 -22.20
C SER A 264 34.57 -21.29 -22.66
N CYS A 265 33.30 -21.03 -23.01
CA CYS A 265 32.82 -19.72 -23.40
C CYS A 265 32.74 -18.77 -22.18
N GLN A 266 33.58 -17.72 -22.16
CA GLN A 266 33.73 -16.80 -21.02
C GLN A 266 32.62 -15.73 -20.91
N LEU A 267 31.55 -15.82 -21.71
CA LEU A 267 30.60 -14.72 -21.94
C LEU A 267 29.34 -14.72 -21.06
N ASN A 268 29.13 -15.72 -20.20
CA ASN A 268 27.97 -15.85 -19.29
C ASN A 268 26.65 -15.44 -20.00
N SER A 269 26.36 -16.14 -21.11
CA SER A 269 25.23 -15.90 -22.00
C SER A 269 24.69 -17.22 -22.52
N ASP A 270 23.36 -17.38 -22.54
CA ASP A 270 22.70 -18.60 -22.98
C ASP A 270 22.77 -18.79 -24.52
N TRP A 271 22.91 -17.69 -25.26
CA TRP A 271 23.09 -17.67 -26.72
C TRP A 271 24.33 -16.90 -27.15
N CYS A 272 25.03 -17.42 -28.14
CA CYS A 272 26.26 -16.85 -28.66
C CYS A 272 26.44 -17.17 -30.15
N TRP A 273 27.11 -16.29 -30.88
CA TRP A 273 27.53 -16.53 -32.25
C TRP A 273 29.02 -16.89 -32.26
N GLU A 274 29.38 -18.01 -32.88
CA GLU A 274 30.77 -18.39 -33.11
C GLU A 274 31.24 -17.89 -34.49
N ASP A 275 32.32 -17.11 -34.53
CA ASP A 275 32.91 -16.69 -35.80
C ASP A 275 33.63 -17.87 -36.47
N PRO A 276 33.18 -18.33 -37.65
CA PRO A 276 33.75 -19.49 -38.33
C PRO A 276 35.21 -19.31 -38.77
N GLN A 277 35.71 -18.06 -38.81
CA GLN A 277 37.08 -17.78 -39.28
C GLN A 277 38.13 -17.90 -38.18
N ASP A 278 37.77 -17.62 -36.92
CA ASP A 278 38.72 -17.62 -35.80
C ASP A 278 38.25 -18.37 -34.53
N GLY A 279 37.04 -18.97 -34.56
CA GLY A 279 36.48 -19.79 -33.48
C GLY A 279 36.12 -18.99 -32.22
N LYS A 280 36.05 -17.65 -32.29
CA LYS A 280 35.68 -16.84 -31.14
C LYS A 280 34.16 -16.75 -31.01
N HIS A 281 33.68 -16.84 -29.77
CA HIS A 281 32.28 -16.64 -29.45
C HIS A 281 32.00 -15.16 -29.14
N TYR A 282 30.84 -14.69 -29.59
CA TYR A 282 30.34 -13.33 -29.42
C TYR A 282 28.94 -13.41 -28.80
N LYS A 283 28.67 -12.55 -27.81
CA LYS A 283 27.42 -12.60 -27.05
C LYS A 283 26.26 -12.11 -27.92
N LEU A 284 25.29 -12.99 -28.19
CA LEU A 284 24.03 -12.59 -28.82
C LEU A 284 23.13 -11.96 -27.76
N ARG A 285 22.60 -10.78 -28.07
CA ARG A 285 21.66 -10.04 -27.23
C ARG A 285 20.34 -9.97 -27.98
N GLU A 286 19.26 -9.68 -27.26
CA GLU A 286 17.90 -9.62 -27.79
C GLU A 286 17.78 -8.92 -29.17
N PRO A 287 18.41 -7.76 -29.44
CA PRO A 287 18.32 -7.11 -30.75
C PRO A 287 19.04 -7.85 -31.90
N HIS A 288 20.03 -8.68 -31.58
CA HIS A 288 20.71 -9.53 -32.57
C HIS A 288 19.87 -10.76 -32.91
N ILE A 289 19.12 -11.28 -31.94
CA ILE A 289 18.26 -12.45 -32.11
C ILE A 289 17.03 -12.05 -32.93
N GLU A 290 16.35 -10.95 -32.60
CA GLU A 290 15.23 -10.42 -33.39
C GLU A 290 15.60 -10.18 -34.86
N ARG A 291 16.77 -9.61 -35.13
CA ARG A 291 17.26 -9.40 -36.51
C ARG A 291 17.59 -10.70 -37.26
N LEU A 292 17.97 -11.76 -36.55
CA LEU A 292 18.18 -13.07 -37.15
C LEU A 292 16.85 -13.73 -37.50
N ILE A 293 15.83 -13.51 -36.68
CA ILE A 293 14.47 -14.02 -36.90
C ILE A 293 13.84 -13.31 -38.09
N ASP A 294 13.92 -11.98 -38.14
CA ASP A 294 13.48 -11.19 -39.30
C ASP A 294 14.20 -11.65 -40.58
N TYR A 295 15.49 -12.00 -40.50
CA TYR A 295 16.22 -12.53 -41.65
C TYR A 295 15.64 -13.88 -42.11
N VAL A 296 15.33 -14.80 -41.19
CA VAL A 296 14.72 -16.10 -41.52
C VAL A 296 13.29 -15.95 -42.04
N ASP A 297 12.48 -15.07 -41.43
CA ASP A 297 11.10 -14.76 -41.84
C ASP A 297 11.05 -14.17 -43.26
N ASN A 298 12.07 -13.42 -43.67
CA ASN A 298 12.23 -12.89 -45.03
C ASN A 298 12.90 -13.89 -46.00
N ASN A 299 12.74 -15.20 -45.76
CA ASN A 299 13.35 -16.32 -46.51
C ASN A 299 14.89 -16.32 -46.53
N GLY A 300 15.55 -15.68 -45.57
CA GLY A 300 16.98 -15.75 -45.38
C GLY A 300 17.41 -17.14 -44.88
N LYS A 301 18.45 -17.70 -45.49
CA LYS A 301 18.93 -19.04 -45.16
C LYS A 301 19.84 -19.00 -43.93
N LEU A 302 19.45 -19.64 -42.84
CA LEU A 302 20.21 -19.74 -41.59
C LEU A 302 20.23 -21.19 -41.09
N GLU A 303 21.27 -21.96 -41.44
CA GLU A 303 21.42 -23.37 -41.07
C GLU A 303 22.51 -23.60 -40.01
N GLY A 304 23.29 -22.56 -39.67
CA GLY A 304 24.25 -22.57 -38.57
C GLY A 304 24.97 -21.22 -38.40
N HIS A 305 25.97 -21.17 -37.50
CA HIS A 305 26.70 -19.93 -37.20
C HIS A 305 27.40 -19.29 -38.42
N GLY A 306 27.71 -20.06 -39.47
CA GLY A 306 28.33 -19.54 -40.70
C GLY A 306 27.42 -18.68 -41.58
N ASP A 307 26.10 -18.84 -41.43
CA ASP A 307 25.09 -18.23 -42.29
C ASP A 307 24.57 -16.90 -41.74
N VAL A 308 25.05 -16.48 -40.56
CA VAL A 308 24.70 -15.20 -39.94
C VAL A 308 25.02 -14.04 -40.92
N PRO A 309 24.07 -13.14 -41.20
CA PRO A 309 24.26 -12.01 -42.10
C PRO A 309 25.48 -11.14 -41.76
N ARG A 310 26.19 -10.63 -42.79
CA ARG A 310 27.47 -9.90 -42.64
C ARG A 310 27.35 -8.60 -41.84
N ASP A 311 26.17 -7.99 -41.79
CA ASP A 311 25.84 -6.83 -40.97
C ASP A 311 25.75 -7.21 -39.48
N ILE A 312 25.05 -8.30 -39.13
CA ILE A 312 24.95 -8.81 -37.75
C ILE A 312 26.34 -9.24 -37.25
N ARG A 313 27.14 -9.94 -38.08
CA ARG A 313 28.54 -10.29 -37.75
C ARG A 313 29.42 -9.07 -37.46
N ARG A 314 29.29 -8.01 -38.26
CA ARG A 314 30.07 -6.76 -38.08
C ARG A 314 29.68 -6.00 -36.82
N ASP A 315 28.42 -6.08 -36.40
CA ASP A 315 27.95 -5.49 -35.14
C ASP A 315 28.54 -6.28 -33.95
N LEU A 316 28.45 -7.62 -33.98
CA LEU A 316 28.99 -8.50 -32.95
C LEU A 316 30.51 -8.38 -32.76
N ILE A 317 31.29 -8.39 -33.86
CA ILE A 317 32.76 -8.28 -33.80
C ILE A 317 33.18 -6.92 -33.24
N ARG A 318 32.51 -5.84 -33.67
CA ARG A 318 32.77 -4.48 -33.21
C ARG A 318 32.50 -4.31 -31.72
N GLU A 319 31.38 -4.83 -31.23
CA GLU A 319 31.01 -4.78 -29.81
C GLU A 319 32.01 -5.51 -28.90
N SER A 320 32.65 -6.59 -29.40
CA SER A 320 33.72 -7.27 -28.65
C SER A 320 35.05 -6.51 -28.62
N GLN A 321 35.37 -5.77 -29.70
CA GLN A 321 36.64 -5.04 -29.84
C GLN A 321 36.63 -3.73 -29.06
N THR A 322 35.47 -3.09 -28.89
CA THR A 322 35.31 -1.91 -28.02
C THR A 322 35.46 -2.27 -26.54
N GLY A 323 35.13 -3.51 -26.13
CA GLY A 323 35.37 -4.02 -24.77
C GLY A 323 36.83 -4.35 -24.43
N ARG A 324 37.71 -4.53 -25.43
CA ARG A 324 39.14 -4.87 -25.23
C ARG A 324 40.13 -3.71 -25.47
N ARG A 325 39.71 -2.54 -25.94
CA ARG A 325 40.61 -1.38 -26.17
C ARG A 325 40.95 -0.53 -24.94
N SER A 326 40.54 -0.90 -23.73
CA SER A 326 41.00 -0.25 -22.49
C SER A 326 41.90 -1.13 -21.60
N LYS A 327 42.42 -2.25 -22.12
CA LYS A 327 43.48 -3.02 -21.44
C LYS A 327 44.52 -3.55 -22.43
N LYS A 328 45.72 -2.94 -22.38
CA LYS A 328 47.04 -3.31 -22.95
C LYS A 328 47.48 -2.63 -24.26
N ALA A 329 48.23 -1.54 -24.08
CA ALA A 329 49.56 -1.32 -24.67
C ALA A 329 50.36 -0.60 -23.57
N ASN A 330 51.59 -0.91 -23.18
CA ASN A 330 52.58 -1.93 -23.54
C ASN A 330 53.46 -2.13 -22.29
N SER A 331 53.95 -3.33 -22.06
CA SER A 331 55.26 -3.52 -21.46
C SER A 331 56.17 -4.13 -22.51
N PRO A 332 57.43 -3.68 -22.58
CA PRO A 332 58.55 -4.60 -22.68
C PRO A 332 59.50 -4.45 -21.49
N ALA A 333 60.28 -5.50 -21.32
CA ALA A 333 61.06 -5.85 -20.14
C ALA A 333 62.36 -5.06 -19.94
N ASN A 334 62.94 -5.31 -18.75
CA ASN A 334 64.32 -5.13 -18.27
C ASN A 334 64.76 -3.77 -17.70
N GLY A 335 65.15 -3.81 -16.41
CA GLY A 335 65.99 -2.79 -15.75
C GLY A 335 65.70 -2.54 -14.25
N SER A 336 66.02 -3.50 -13.38
CA SER A 336 66.30 -3.30 -11.93
C SER A 336 67.54 -2.36 -11.76
N PRO A 337 67.85 -1.67 -10.61
CA PRO A 337 67.55 -2.04 -9.22
C PRO A 337 67.23 -0.92 -8.21
N TYR A 338 66.48 -1.25 -7.15
CA TYR A 338 66.92 -1.26 -5.74
C TYR A 338 65.74 -1.33 -4.76
N HIS A 339 66.02 -2.00 -3.64
CA HIS A 339 65.13 -2.46 -2.56
C HIS A 339 64.95 -1.38 -1.45
N PRO A 340 64.18 -1.63 -0.37
CA PRO A 340 63.32 -0.66 0.30
C PRO A 340 63.94 -0.09 1.58
N VAL A 341 63.39 1.01 2.08
CA VAL A 341 63.63 1.47 3.46
C VAL A 341 62.29 1.84 4.10
N ASN A 342 62.02 1.18 5.22
CA ASN A 342 60.92 1.43 6.15
C ASN A 342 61.21 2.67 7.03
N ILE A 343 60.21 2.99 7.86
CA ILE A 343 60.22 3.76 9.12
C ILE A 343 60.18 5.31 8.99
N HIS A 344 59.07 5.98 9.34
CA HIS A 344 58.70 6.33 10.72
C HIS A 344 57.34 7.06 10.82
N VAL A 345 56.73 6.84 11.99
CA VAL A 345 55.46 7.31 12.51
C VAL A 345 55.68 8.57 13.38
N LEU A 346 54.77 9.56 13.26
CA LEU A 346 54.38 10.65 14.21
C LEU A 346 55.38 11.82 14.46
N PRO A 347 54.96 13.00 15.02
CA PRO A 347 53.70 13.30 15.75
C PRO A 347 52.96 14.62 15.41
N ALA A 348 51.78 14.76 16.03
CA ALA A 348 50.95 15.96 16.12
C ALA A 348 51.65 17.17 16.80
N PRO A 349 51.04 18.37 16.71
CA PRO A 349 51.08 19.36 17.78
C PRO A 349 49.65 19.73 18.24
N THR A 350 49.24 19.37 19.45
CA THR A 350 49.27 20.15 20.71
C THR A 350 48.38 21.39 20.73
N GLN A 351 47.43 21.36 21.67
CA GLN A 351 46.54 22.42 22.11
C GLN A 351 47.31 23.66 22.60
N GLN A 352 46.78 24.86 22.30
CA GLN A 352 46.93 26.02 23.16
C GLN A 352 45.55 26.65 23.38
N ALA A 353 45.18 26.73 24.66
CA ALA A 353 44.00 27.41 25.18
C ALA A 353 44.35 28.87 25.48
N LEU A 354 43.48 29.82 25.07
CA LEU A 354 43.38 31.14 25.67
C LEU A 354 41.91 31.59 25.73
N THR A 355 41.37 31.48 26.94
CA THR A 355 40.54 32.44 27.70
C THR A 355 39.41 33.23 27.04
N ALA A 356 38.22 33.05 27.62
CA ALA A 356 36.96 33.73 27.36
C ALA A 356 36.91 35.19 27.87
N ALA A 357 36.02 35.99 27.24
CA ALA A 357 35.28 37.09 27.87
C ALA A 357 33.88 37.23 27.22
N PRO A 358 32.87 37.75 27.92
CA PRO A 358 31.49 37.26 27.83
C PRO A 358 30.48 38.22 27.16
N SER A 359 29.25 37.70 26.99
CA SER A 359 27.92 38.37 26.84
C SER A 359 27.28 38.35 25.44
N PRO A 360 25.93 38.36 25.30
CA PRO A 360 24.88 38.35 26.33
C PRO A 360 23.95 37.11 26.26
N THR A 361 23.61 36.59 27.43
CA THR A 361 22.47 35.69 27.64
C THR A 361 21.15 36.42 27.35
N ARG A 362 20.34 35.87 26.45
CA ARG A 362 18.89 36.13 26.33
C ARG A 362 18.21 34.99 25.57
N PRO A 363 16.94 34.72 25.87
CA PRO A 363 16.52 33.70 26.83
C PRO A 363 16.18 32.39 26.13
N SER A 364 16.40 31.27 26.84
CA SER A 364 15.68 30.04 26.54
C SER A 364 14.18 30.33 26.71
N SER A 365 13.45 30.45 25.61
CA SER A 365 12.00 30.30 25.63
C SER A 365 11.66 28.81 25.76
N THR A 366 12.07 28.20 26.86
CA THR A 366 11.21 27.21 27.49
C THR A 366 9.95 27.97 27.85
N VAL A 367 8.84 27.70 27.14
CA VAL A 367 7.53 28.16 27.55
C VAL A 367 7.36 27.67 28.99
N GLU A 368 7.51 28.59 29.95
CA GLU A 368 7.19 28.31 31.34
C GLU A 368 5.72 27.91 31.36
N SER A 369 5.48 26.66 31.71
CA SER A 369 4.15 26.12 31.94
C SER A 369 3.42 27.07 32.88
N LEU A 370 2.22 27.50 32.49
CA LEU A 370 1.44 28.48 33.23
C LEU A 370 1.18 27.92 34.64
N LEU A 371 1.92 28.41 35.63
CA LEU A 371 1.78 28.00 37.04
C LEU A 371 0.47 28.59 37.57
N ILE A 372 -0.61 27.83 37.44
CA ILE A 372 -1.93 28.17 37.96
C ILE A 372 -2.07 27.49 39.33
N PRO A 373 -1.96 28.21 40.46
CA PRO A 373 -2.13 27.62 41.78
C PRO A 373 -3.61 27.31 42.07
N GLY A 374 -3.91 26.07 42.43
CA GLY A 374 -5.25 25.59 42.80
C GLY A 374 -5.93 24.69 41.75
N PRO A 375 -7.18 24.23 41.99
CA PRO A 375 -7.91 23.39 41.03
C PRO A 375 -8.12 24.11 39.70
N ARG A 376 -7.71 23.49 38.58
CA ARG A 376 -7.67 24.14 37.25
C ARG A 376 -9.04 24.61 36.75
N GLU A 377 -10.09 23.86 37.06
CA GLU A 377 -11.48 24.21 36.79
C GLU A 377 -11.88 25.52 37.50
N GLN A 378 -11.39 25.74 38.72
CA GLN A 378 -11.66 26.96 39.47
C GLN A 378 -10.95 28.17 38.83
N ALA A 379 -9.76 27.97 38.26
CA ALA A 379 -9.05 29.03 37.54
C ALA A 379 -9.77 29.44 36.25
N VAL A 380 -10.30 28.47 35.50
CA VAL A 380 -11.16 28.73 34.32
C VAL A 380 -12.42 29.50 34.74
N ARG A 381 -13.12 29.05 35.80
CA ARG A 381 -14.30 29.76 36.34
C ARG A 381 -13.98 31.19 36.75
N ASN A 382 -12.86 31.39 37.45
CA ASN A 382 -12.44 32.71 37.92
C ASN A 382 -12.07 33.64 36.74
N TYR A 383 -11.41 33.10 35.72
CA TYR A 383 -11.02 33.87 34.53
C TYR A 383 -12.23 34.29 33.69
N CYS A 384 -13.16 33.37 33.41
CA CYS A 384 -14.38 33.71 32.69
C CYS A 384 -15.26 34.69 33.48
N LYS A 385 -15.32 34.57 34.80
CA LYS A 385 -16.03 35.53 35.67
C LYS A 385 -15.36 36.90 35.64
N TRP A 386 -14.03 36.96 35.55
CA TRP A 386 -13.30 38.21 35.37
C TRP A 386 -13.59 38.85 33.99
N LEU A 387 -13.66 38.07 32.91
CA LEU A 387 -14.05 38.55 31.58
C LEU A 387 -15.48 39.08 31.56
N GLU A 388 -16.39 38.38 32.23
CA GLU A 388 -17.79 38.80 32.38
C GLU A 388 -17.89 40.13 33.15
N LEU A 389 -17.13 40.31 34.23
CA LEU A 389 -17.07 41.56 35.00
C LEU A 389 -16.47 42.73 34.21
N LYS A 390 -15.64 42.45 33.20
CA LYS A 390 -15.01 43.43 32.31
C LYS A 390 -15.89 43.82 31.12
N ALA A 391 -16.85 42.98 30.76
CA ALA A 391 -17.79 43.27 29.67
C ALA A 391 -18.84 44.28 30.13
N THR A 392 -19.09 45.30 29.31
CA THR A 392 -20.07 46.36 29.62
C THR A 392 -21.47 46.00 29.13
N GLU A 393 -21.58 45.20 28.07
CA GLU A 393 -22.86 44.79 27.46
C GLU A 393 -23.26 43.38 27.91
N ASP A 394 -24.55 43.17 28.15
CA ASP A 394 -25.07 41.96 28.79
C ASP A 394 -25.06 40.72 27.88
N ASP A 395 -25.10 40.90 26.56
CA ASP A 395 -25.01 39.79 25.60
C ASP A 395 -23.63 39.13 25.64
N TYR A 396 -22.55 39.92 25.68
CA TYR A 396 -21.19 39.40 25.83
C TYR A 396 -20.97 38.72 27.17
N LYS A 397 -21.60 39.22 28.26
CA LYS A 397 -21.58 38.53 29.55
C LYS A 397 -22.23 37.15 29.46
N ALA A 398 -23.37 37.05 28.78
CA ALA A 398 -24.06 35.78 28.58
C ALA A 398 -23.21 34.79 27.75
N ASP A 399 -22.52 35.28 26.73
CA ASP A 399 -21.63 34.46 25.91
C ASP A 399 -20.37 34.01 26.68
N PHE A 400 -19.77 34.86 27.52
CA PHE A 400 -18.64 34.45 28.36
C PHE A 400 -19.04 33.41 29.42
N ARG A 401 -20.26 33.47 29.95
CA ARG A 401 -20.81 32.41 30.83
C ARG A 401 -20.98 31.10 30.07
N ARG A 402 -21.50 31.16 28.84
CA ARG A 402 -21.73 29.99 27.98
C ARG A 402 -20.40 29.34 27.55
N ILE A 403 -19.41 30.16 27.20
CA ILE A 403 -18.03 29.71 26.91
C ILE A 403 -17.42 29.05 28.15
N CYS A 404 -17.55 29.66 29.34
CA CYS A 404 -17.05 29.08 30.59
C CYS A 404 -17.65 27.68 30.84
N GLN A 405 -18.94 27.52 30.59
CA GLN A 405 -19.64 26.25 30.79
C GLN A 405 -19.16 25.17 29.82
N VAL A 406 -19.11 25.48 28.52
CA VAL A 406 -18.62 24.55 27.49
C VAL A 406 -17.16 24.16 27.72
N THR A 407 -16.31 25.12 28.12
CA THR A 407 -14.90 24.86 28.44
C THR A 407 -14.76 23.87 29.60
N LEU A 408 -15.57 24.01 30.66
CA LEU A 408 -15.53 23.12 31.82
C LEU A 408 -16.17 21.76 31.54
N GLU A 409 -17.25 21.70 30.76
CA GLU A 409 -17.90 20.45 30.34
C GLU A 409 -16.99 19.59 29.44
N ASN A 410 -16.13 20.23 28.65
CA ASN A 410 -15.15 19.55 27.79
C ASN A 410 -13.76 19.37 28.47
N LEU A 411 -13.65 19.63 29.78
CA LEU A 411 -12.42 19.50 30.57
C LEU A 411 -11.22 20.29 30.02
N LEU A 412 -11.47 21.41 29.33
CA LEU A 412 -10.43 22.28 28.79
C LEU A 412 -9.95 23.24 29.89
N ASP A 413 -8.63 23.33 30.08
CA ASP A 413 -8.03 24.32 30.99
C ASP A 413 -7.48 25.54 30.23
N LEU A 414 -7.05 26.57 30.97
CA LEU A 414 -6.54 27.81 30.37
C LEU A 414 -5.29 27.58 29.51
N GLU A 415 -4.52 26.52 29.75
CA GLU A 415 -3.33 26.17 28.96
C GLU A 415 -3.74 25.55 27.61
N LEU A 416 -4.77 24.68 27.61
CA LEU A 416 -5.37 24.11 26.40
C LEU A 416 -6.15 25.15 25.57
N ILE A 417 -6.76 26.15 26.20
CA ILE A 417 -7.40 27.27 25.51
C ILE A 417 -6.34 28.15 24.82
N VAL A 418 -5.18 28.37 25.45
CA VAL A 418 -4.06 29.08 24.81
C VAL A 418 -3.52 28.29 23.62
N GLN A 419 -3.33 26.98 23.75
CA GLN A 419 -2.85 26.11 22.66
C GLN A 419 -3.85 25.98 21.49
N SER A 420 -5.15 26.11 21.74
CA SER A 420 -6.19 26.10 20.70
C SER A 420 -6.44 27.47 20.07
N SER A 421 -6.27 28.55 20.83
CA SER A 421 -6.36 29.93 20.32
C SER A 421 -5.19 30.26 19.38
N ASP A 422 -4.00 29.68 19.62
CA ASP A 422 -2.86 29.82 18.71
C ASP A 422 -3.10 29.16 17.33
N ARG A 423 -3.96 28.14 17.22
CA ARG A 423 -4.31 27.52 15.92
C ARG A 423 -5.24 28.37 15.06
N PHE A 424 -6.07 29.22 15.68
CA PHE A 424 -7.02 30.08 14.98
C PHE A 424 -6.46 31.47 14.70
N MET A 425 -5.41 31.90 15.41
CA MET A 425 -4.78 33.21 15.22
C MET A 425 -3.42 33.15 14.50
N ASN A 426 -2.76 31.98 14.38
CA ASN A 426 -1.54 31.82 13.59
C ASN A 426 -1.68 30.64 12.61
N GLY A 427 -1.98 30.95 11.34
CA GLY A 427 -2.07 29.97 10.25
C GLY A 427 -0.73 29.29 9.94
N SER A 428 -0.41 28.19 10.61
CA SER A 428 0.78 27.40 10.27
C SER A 428 0.49 26.48 9.08
N ASN A 429 1.07 26.79 7.93
CA ASN A 429 1.10 25.90 6.77
C ASN A 429 1.64 24.50 7.15
N THR A 430 1.15 23.46 6.50
CA THR A 430 1.57 22.06 6.64
C THR A 430 2.28 21.58 5.37
N HIS A 431 2.97 20.43 5.44
CA HIS A 431 3.62 19.85 4.26
C HIS A 431 2.65 19.53 3.12
N SER A 432 1.36 19.33 3.43
CA SER A 432 0.33 19.02 2.42
C SER A 432 -0.16 20.24 1.65
N ASP A 433 0.23 21.46 2.05
CA ASP A 433 -0.25 22.68 1.39
C ASP A 433 0.62 23.04 0.18
N TYR A 434 1.83 22.48 0.06
CA TYR A 434 2.76 22.76 -1.04
C TYR A 434 2.49 21.86 -2.24
N THR A 435 2.37 22.48 -3.42
CA THR A 435 1.92 21.81 -4.65
C THR A 435 2.90 21.91 -5.81
N ILE A 436 3.84 22.85 -5.77
CA ILE A 436 4.85 23.06 -6.81
C ILE A 436 6.24 22.96 -6.20
N ALA A 437 7.10 22.13 -6.80
CA ALA A 437 8.52 22.09 -6.48
C ALA A 437 9.32 23.01 -7.41
N TRP A 438 10.27 23.75 -6.86
CA TRP A 438 11.21 24.58 -7.60
C TRP A 438 12.63 24.12 -7.29
N ILE A 439 13.29 23.49 -8.25
CA ILE A 439 14.60 22.85 -8.06
C ILE A 439 15.71 23.70 -8.68
N CYS A 440 16.75 23.95 -7.89
CA CYS A 440 17.95 24.69 -8.26
C CYS A 440 19.19 23.78 -8.12
N ALA A 441 20.17 23.95 -9.00
CA ALA A 441 21.47 23.30 -8.94
C ALA A 441 22.49 24.08 -8.10
N LEU A 442 22.38 25.42 -8.07
CA LEU A 442 23.36 26.29 -7.43
C LEU A 442 22.73 27.23 -6.37
N PRO A 443 23.49 27.62 -5.32
CA PRO A 443 23.02 28.59 -4.34
C PRO A 443 22.60 29.94 -4.95
N LEU A 444 23.27 30.39 -6.03
CA LEU A 444 22.89 31.62 -6.73
C LEU A 444 21.50 31.49 -7.40
N GLU A 445 21.15 30.30 -7.88
CA GLU A 445 19.86 30.03 -8.50
C GLU A 445 18.77 29.96 -7.43
N MET A 446 19.06 29.33 -6.28
CA MET A 446 18.18 29.34 -5.12
C MET A 446 17.97 30.76 -4.58
N ALA A 447 19.00 31.61 -4.59
CA ALA A 447 18.87 33.02 -4.21
C ALA A 447 17.94 33.77 -5.16
N ALA A 448 18.09 33.59 -6.48
CA ALA A 448 17.19 34.15 -7.48
C ALA A 448 15.75 33.63 -7.32
N ALA A 449 15.55 32.34 -7.02
CA ALA A 449 14.23 31.76 -6.78
C ALA A 449 13.58 32.31 -5.51
N LYS A 450 14.34 32.43 -4.42
CA LYS A 450 13.86 32.92 -3.12
C LYS A 450 13.26 34.31 -3.21
N VAL A 451 13.90 35.23 -3.94
CA VAL A 451 13.41 36.61 -4.10
C VAL A 451 12.22 36.75 -5.06
N MET A 452 11.86 35.69 -5.78
CA MET A 452 10.65 35.68 -6.61
C MET A 452 9.38 35.37 -5.80
N LEU A 453 9.51 34.79 -4.61
CA LEU A 453 8.37 34.51 -3.73
C LEU A 453 7.73 35.83 -3.25
N ASP A 454 6.40 35.84 -3.20
CA ASP A 454 5.64 36.96 -2.65
C ASP A 454 5.65 36.91 -1.11
N GLU A 455 5.66 35.70 -0.53
CA GLU A 455 5.80 35.45 0.90
C GLU A 455 6.73 34.26 1.18
N ILE A 456 7.58 34.36 2.20
CA ILE A 456 8.38 33.23 2.70
C ILE A 456 7.73 32.68 3.96
N HIS A 457 7.37 31.40 3.94
CA HIS A 457 6.76 30.71 5.07
C HIS A 457 7.82 30.21 6.07
N PRO A 458 7.44 30.01 7.35
CA PRO A 458 8.30 29.36 8.33
C PRO A 458 8.70 27.93 7.91
N THR A 459 9.88 27.49 8.35
CA THR A 459 10.35 26.12 8.12
C THR A 459 9.47 25.12 8.86
N LEU A 460 9.18 23.99 8.21
CA LEU A 460 8.40 22.89 8.80
C LEU A 460 9.29 21.77 9.35
N PRO A 461 8.84 21.02 10.38
CA PRO A 461 9.59 19.91 10.94
C PRO A 461 9.70 18.75 9.94
N LYS A 462 10.92 18.38 9.56
CA LYS A 462 11.18 17.32 8.58
C LYS A 462 11.61 15.99 9.24
N PRO A 463 11.32 14.83 8.62
CA PRO A 463 11.85 13.54 9.06
C PRO A 463 13.38 13.52 9.08
N THR A 464 13.99 12.78 10.02
CA THR A 464 15.45 12.60 10.08
C THR A 464 16.03 11.87 8.86
N THR A 465 15.17 11.21 8.09
CA THR A 465 15.51 10.50 6.85
C THR A 465 15.61 11.43 5.64
N ASP A 466 15.20 12.70 5.76
CA ASP A 466 15.28 13.68 4.69
C ASP A 466 16.42 14.69 4.95
N PRO A 467 17.56 14.57 4.24
CA PRO A 467 18.69 15.46 4.41
C PRO A 467 18.49 16.84 3.77
N ASN A 468 17.47 17.03 2.93
CA ASN A 468 17.33 18.25 2.12
C ASN A 468 17.02 19.50 2.94
N ALA A 469 17.43 20.65 2.43
CA ALA A 469 17.03 21.96 2.93
C ALA A 469 15.97 22.57 2.00
N TYR A 470 14.88 23.06 2.59
CA TYR A 470 13.75 23.63 1.87
C TYR A 470 13.55 25.09 2.25
N ILE A 471 13.26 25.91 1.23
CA ILE A 471 12.65 27.23 1.42
C ILE A 471 11.19 27.10 0.99
N LEU A 472 10.30 27.52 1.86
CA LEU A 472 8.86 27.41 1.67
C LEU A 472 8.28 28.81 1.45
N GLY A 473 7.31 28.94 0.56
CA GLY A 473 6.67 30.24 0.34
C GLY A 473 5.46 30.21 -0.56
N ASN A 474 4.94 31.39 -0.83
CA ASN A 474 3.84 31.65 -1.73
C ASN A 474 4.33 32.48 -2.93
N LEU A 475 3.81 32.18 -4.12
CA LEU A 475 4.00 33.00 -5.31
C LEU A 475 2.70 33.00 -6.12
N HIS A 476 2.05 34.17 -6.21
CA HIS A 476 0.74 34.35 -6.85
C HIS A 476 -0.29 33.30 -6.39
N GLY A 477 -0.33 33.01 -5.08
CA GLY A 477 -1.25 32.04 -4.49
C GLY A 477 -0.83 30.57 -4.64
N HIS A 478 0.26 30.28 -5.35
CA HIS A 478 0.83 28.93 -5.39
C HIS A 478 1.77 28.73 -4.20
N HIS A 479 1.59 27.62 -3.47
CA HIS A 479 2.50 27.21 -2.40
C HIS A 479 3.68 26.43 -2.98
N ILE A 480 4.87 27.02 -2.89
CA ILE A 480 6.10 26.55 -3.53
C ILE A 480 7.08 26.00 -2.49
N VAL A 481 7.65 24.84 -2.79
CA VAL A 481 8.82 24.30 -2.09
C VAL A 481 10.06 24.44 -2.98
N ILE A 482 11.03 25.25 -2.55
CA ILE A 482 12.31 25.44 -3.23
C ILE A 482 13.35 24.51 -2.59
N ALA A 483 14.09 23.75 -3.42
CA ALA A 483 15.21 22.91 -3.00
C ALA A 483 16.45 23.15 -3.86
N CYS A 484 17.64 23.04 -3.28
CA CYS A 484 18.91 23.16 -3.98
C CYS A 484 19.73 21.89 -3.84
N LEU A 485 20.47 21.53 -4.90
CA LEU A 485 21.46 20.46 -4.86
C LEU A 485 22.53 20.72 -3.78
N PRO A 486 23.09 19.66 -3.14
CA PRO A 486 24.13 19.83 -2.14
C PRO A 486 25.35 20.55 -2.73
N ILE A 487 25.95 21.44 -1.94
CA ILE A 487 27.09 22.25 -2.40
C ILE A 487 28.21 21.34 -2.92
N GLY A 488 28.64 21.57 -4.16
CA GLY A 488 29.72 20.82 -4.81
C GLY A 488 29.32 19.47 -5.40
N ILE A 489 28.04 19.08 -5.29
CA ILE A 489 27.50 17.85 -5.90
C ILE A 489 26.53 18.26 -7.00
N TYR A 490 26.78 17.78 -8.21
CA TYR A 490 26.00 18.10 -9.41
C TYR A 490 25.61 16.83 -10.16
N GLY A 491 24.80 16.99 -11.20
CA GLY A 491 24.44 15.90 -12.10
C GLY A 491 23.12 15.21 -11.74
N THR A 492 22.75 14.29 -12.61
CA THR A 492 21.41 13.70 -12.67
C THR A 492 21.05 12.89 -11.42
N ILE A 493 22.01 12.15 -10.85
CA ILE A 493 21.80 11.32 -9.65
C ILE A 493 21.44 12.18 -8.42
N SER A 494 22.13 13.31 -8.25
CA SER A 494 21.88 14.20 -7.12
C SER A 494 20.49 14.82 -7.20
N ALA A 495 20.08 15.22 -8.40
CA ALA A 495 18.75 15.78 -8.63
C ALA A 495 17.63 14.76 -8.38
N ALA A 496 17.81 13.50 -8.83
CA ALA A 496 16.88 12.40 -8.57
C ALA A 496 16.72 12.11 -7.06
N THR A 497 17.83 12.17 -6.31
CA THR A 497 17.84 11.94 -4.85
C THR A 497 17.04 13.02 -4.12
N ILE A 498 17.24 14.30 -4.48
CA ILE A 498 16.47 15.41 -3.89
C ILE A 498 14.98 15.24 -4.13
N ILE A 499 14.57 14.96 -5.37
CA ILE A 499 13.16 14.79 -5.69
C ILE A 499 12.54 13.63 -4.93
N SER A 500 13.23 12.51 -4.81
CA SER A 500 12.71 11.32 -4.11
C SER A 500 12.37 11.64 -2.65
N HIS A 501 13.24 12.38 -1.96
CA HIS A 501 12.98 12.83 -0.59
C HIS A 501 11.91 13.93 -0.54
N LEU A 502 11.96 14.91 -1.45
CA LEU A 502 10.97 16.00 -1.52
C LEU A 502 9.55 15.46 -1.69
N MET A 503 9.34 14.51 -2.60
CA MET A 503 8.03 13.89 -2.83
C MET A 503 7.55 13.10 -1.61
N SER A 504 8.47 12.50 -0.84
CA SER A 504 8.12 11.84 0.42
C SER A 504 7.72 12.83 1.51
N THR A 505 8.36 14.00 1.56
CA THR A 505 8.13 15.03 2.59
C THR A 505 6.92 15.91 2.27
N PHE A 506 6.69 16.21 0.98
CA PHE A 506 5.58 17.06 0.49
C PHE A 506 4.67 16.25 -0.45
N PRO A 507 3.70 15.51 0.10
CA PRO A 507 2.93 14.51 -0.65
C PRO A 507 1.96 15.08 -1.70
N ARG A 508 1.75 16.41 -1.70
CA ARG A 508 0.84 17.09 -2.66
C ARG A 508 1.56 17.82 -3.79
N VAL A 509 2.89 17.74 -3.86
CA VAL A 509 3.65 18.29 -4.99
C VAL A 509 3.28 17.54 -6.28
N GLN A 510 2.79 18.26 -7.28
CA GLN A 510 2.24 17.68 -8.52
C GLN A 510 3.21 17.74 -9.69
N TYR A 511 3.99 18.81 -9.78
CA TYR A 511 4.97 19.04 -10.82
C TYR A 511 6.11 19.93 -10.31
N ALA A 512 7.22 19.92 -11.04
CA ALA A 512 8.39 20.72 -10.73
C ALA A 512 8.72 21.74 -11.82
N LEU A 513 9.37 22.82 -11.40
CA LEU A 513 10.16 23.70 -12.24
C LEU A 513 11.63 23.46 -11.93
N MET A 514 12.43 23.14 -12.94
CA MET A 514 13.88 23.19 -12.83
C MET A 514 14.35 24.52 -13.40
N VAL A 515 14.73 25.44 -12.52
CA VAL A 515 15.08 26.81 -12.90
C VAL A 515 16.50 27.10 -12.46
N GLY A 516 17.30 27.57 -13.40
CA GLY A 516 18.69 27.90 -13.14
C GLY A 516 19.42 28.40 -14.36
N ILE A 517 20.73 28.27 -14.37
CA ILE A 517 21.58 28.67 -15.49
C ILE A 517 21.86 27.49 -16.43
N GLY A 518 22.13 27.80 -17.68
CA GLY A 518 22.59 26.86 -18.69
C GLY A 518 23.49 27.56 -19.71
N GLY A 519 24.13 26.78 -20.56
CA GLY A 519 24.92 27.30 -21.66
C GLY A 519 24.09 27.33 -22.95
N GLY A 520 24.16 28.43 -23.68
CA GLY A 520 23.37 28.66 -24.89
C GLY A 520 24.04 28.16 -26.16
N VAL A 521 23.23 27.88 -27.17
CA VAL A 521 23.68 27.47 -28.51
C VAL A 521 23.26 28.51 -29.55
N PRO A 522 24.11 29.52 -29.83
CA PRO A 522 23.78 30.57 -30.79
C PRO A 522 23.80 30.02 -32.23
N LYS A 523 22.78 30.36 -33.02
CA LYS A 523 22.69 30.02 -34.46
C LYS A 523 22.17 31.23 -35.24
N SER A 524 22.39 31.26 -36.55
CA SER A 524 21.83 32.32 -37.42
C SER A 524 20.30 32.37 -37.39
N SER A 525 19.63 31.22 -37.21
CA SER A 525 18.18 31.13 -37.12
C SER A 525 17.62 31.51 -35.74
N ASN A 526 18.44 31.40 -34.68
CA ASN A 526 18.09 31.68 -33.29
C ASN A 526 19.29 32.38 -32.64
N ASP A 527 19.30 33.71 -32.67
CA ASP A 527 20.33 34.52 -32.04
C ASP A 527 20.15 34.47 -30.51
N ILE A 528 20.71 33.44 -29.85
CA ILE A 528 20.72 33.28 -28.39
C ILE A 528 21.88 34.11 -27.81
N ARG A 529 21.59 34.94 -26.82
CA ARG A 529 22.57 35.81 -26.13
C ARG A 529 22.64 35.55 -24.64
N LEU A 530 23.70 36.02 -23.99
CA LEU A 530 23.83 35.93 -22.54
C LEU A 530 22.72 36.76 -21.86
N GLY A 531 22.12 36.17 -20.83
CA GLY A 531 20.95 36.71 -20.14
C GLY A 531 19.60 36.32 -20.75
N ASP A 532 19.55 35.80 -22.00
CA ASP A 532 18.34 35.21 -22.57
C ASP A 532 17.88 33.99 -21.76
N VAL A 533 16.64 33.55 -21.98
CA VAL A 533 16.07 32.36 -21.33
C VAL A 533 15.70 31.33 -22.37
N VAL A 534 16.08 30.07 -22.15
CA VAL A 534 15.65 28.91 -22.93
C VAL A 534 14.69 28.08 -22.08
N VAL A 535 13.53 27.76 -22.62
CA VAL A 535 12.47 26.97 -21.96
C VAL A 535 12.24 25.67 -22.73
N SER A 536 12.24 24.54 -22.03
CA SER A 536 12.06 23.23 -22.64
C SER A 536 10.68 23.11 -23.29
N LYS A 537 10.64 22.80 -24.58
CA LYS A 537 9.42 22.60 -25.36
C LYS A 537 9.51 21.29 -26.18
N PRO A 538 8.50 20.41 -26.12
CA PRO A 538 8.44 19.23 -26.98
C PRO A 538 8.56 19.60 -28.46
N ALA A 539 9.41 18.88 -29.20
CA ALA A 539 9.63 19.12 -30.63
C ALA A 539 9.98 17.81 -31.36
N GLY A 540 9.21 17.51 -32.41
CA GLY A 540 9.35 16.27 -33.17
C GLY A 540 9.17 15.04 -32.28
N LYS A 541 10.18 14.16 -32.25
CA LYS A 541 10.20 12.94 -31.43
C LYS A 541 10.69 13.15 -29.99
N TYR A 542 11.05 14.37 -29.60
CA TYR A 542 11.65 14.67 -28.29
C TYR A 542 10.67 15.41 -27.39
N SER A 543 10.70 15.08 -26.10
CA SER A 543 9.79 15.56 -25.07
C SER A 543 10.13 16.95 -24.52
N GLY A 544 11.17 17.60 -25.02
CA GLY A 544 11.61 18.94 -24.60
C GLY A 544 12.98 18.94 -23.92
N VAL A 545 13.35 17.83 -23.28
CA VAL A 545 14.68 17.60 -22.71
C VAL A 545 15.26 16.34 -23.31
N ILE A 546 16.56 16.37 -23.62
CA ILE A 546 17.27 15.28 -24.25
C ILE A 546 18.49 14.95 -23.40
N GLN A 547 18.59 13.71 -22.89
CA GLN A 547 19.84 13.27 -22.26
C GLN A 547 20.90 12.95 -23.33
N TYR A 548 21.82 13.87 -23.59
CA TYR A 548 22.69 13.83 -24.77
C TYR A 548 23.88 12.88 -24.65
N ASP A 549 24.21 12.46 -23.43
CA ASP A 549 25.29 11.54 -23.11
C ASP A 549 24.79 10.15 -22.67
N TYR A 550 23.48 9.91 -22.75
CA TYR A 550 22.87 8.60 -22.48
C TYR A 550 22.42 7.91 -23.76
N GLY A 551 23.02 6.75 -24.03
CA GLY A 551 22.91 6.10 -25.33
C GLY A 551 24.03 5.10 -25.57
N LYS A 552 24.09 4.60 -26.81
CA LYS A 552 25.07 3.62 -27.27
C LYS A 552 26.07 4.29 -28.20
N THR A 553 27.36 4.04 -28.01
CA THR A 553 28.39 4.42 -28.98
C THR A 553 28.44 3.36 -30.10
N ILE A 554 28.14 3.76 -31.34
CA ILE A 554 28.14 2.91 -32.54
C ILE A 554 29.47 3.02 -33.32
N GLN A 555 29.64 2.26 -34.42
CA GLN A 555 30.92 2.22 -35.17
C GLN A 555 31.38 3.60 -35.61
N GLY A 556 32.69 3.84 -35.54
CA GLY A 556 33.28 5.13 -35.93
C GLY A 556 33.17 6.22 -34.87
N GLY A 557 32.81 5.88 -33.62
CA GLY A 557 32.73 6.85 -32.52
C GLY A 557 31.49 7.74 -32.55
N ARG A 558 30.52 7.46 -33.43
CA ARG A 558 29.21 8.11 -33.42
C ARG A 558 28.41 7.66 -32.20
N PHE A 559 27.74 8.60 -31.55
CA PHE A 559 26.89 8.35 -30.40
C PHE A 559 25.43 8.32 -30.84
N GLU A 560 24.67 7.30 -30.42
CA GLU A 560 23.25 7.13 -30.70
C GLU A 560 22.45 7.12 -29.39
N GLN A 561 21.43 7.98 -29.29
CA GLN A 561 20.57 8.05 -28.13
C GLN A 561 19.52 6.93 -28.13
N THR A 562 19.33 6.28 -26.98
CA THR A 562 18.46 5.08 -26.87
C THR A 562 17.28 5.23 -25.92
N GLY A 563 16.92 6.46 -25.52
CA GLY A 563 15.82 6.71 -24.58
C GLY A 563 15.15 8.06 -24.79
N MET A 564 13.94 8.20 -24.25
CA MET A 564 13.19 9.46 -24.18
C MET A 564 12.84 9.75 -22.72
N LEU A 565 12.93 11.02 -22.34
CA LEU A 565 12.49 11.50 -21.03
C LEU A 565 11.00 11.86 -21.08
N ASN A 566 10.31 11.93 -19.94
CA ASN A 566 8.95 12.45 -19.89
C ASN A 566 8.87 13.89 -20.42
N ALA A 567 7.68 14.32 -20.85
CA ALA A 567 7.44 15.70 -21.27
C ALA A 567 7.02 16.59 -20.09
N PRO A 568 7.23 17.92 -20.18
CA PRO A 568 6.65 18.88 -19.24
C PRO A 568 5.12 18.71 -19.15
N PRO A 569 4.51 18.97 -17.98
CA PRO A 569 3.10 18.76 -17.78
C PRO A 569 2.25 19.66 -18.70
N PRO A 570 1.12 19.17 -19.25
CA PRO A 570 0.29 19.94 -20.18
C PRO A 570 -0.16 21.29 -19.66
N VAL A 571 -0.46 21.40 -18.35
CA VAL A 571 -0.84 22.68 -17.72
C VAL A 571 0.23 23.76 -17.92
N LEU A 572 1.51 23.43 -17.76
CA LEU A 572 2.59 24.39 -17.95
C LEU A 572 2.79 24.70 -19.44
N LEU A 573 2.64 23.71 -20.33
CA LEU A 573 2.76 23.90 -21.78
C LEU A 573 1.65 24.81 -22.34
N THR A 574 0.42 24.67 -21.88
CA THR A 574 -0.71 25.52 -22.30
C THR A 574 -0.51 26.97 -21.86
N HIS A 575 -0.11 27.20 -20.61
CA HIS A 575 0.13 28.56 -20.11
C HIS A 575 1.40 29.17 -20.69
N MET A 576 2.41 28.35 -21.02
CA MET A 576 3.55 28.80 -21.81
C MET A 576 3.13 29.31 -23.19
N ALA A 577 2.21 28.61 -23.88
CA ALA A 577 1.67 29.08 -25.16
C ALA A 577 0.87 30.39 -25.01
N GLN A 578 0.11 30.53 -23.93
CA GLN A 578 -0.57 31.79 -23.59
C GLN A 578 0.41 32.93 -23.37
N LEU A 579 1.47 32.71 -22.57
CA LEU A 579 2.52 33.70 -22.32
C LEU A 579 3.22 34.12 -23.61
N GLN A 580 3.52 33.15 -24.48
CA GLN A 580 4.12 33.41 -25.79
C GLN A 580 3.19 34.26 -26.68
N ALA A 581 1.88 33.99 -26.68
CA ALA A 581 0.91 34.79 -27.42
C ALA A 581 0.81 36.23 -26.88
N THR A 582 0.84 36.42 -25.56
CA THR A 582 0.84 37.74 -24.92
C THR A 582 2.11 38.55 -25.26
N GLN A 583 3.26 37.89 -25.39
CA GLN A 583 4.50 38.53 -25.83
C GLN A 583 4.42 38.98 -27.29
N MET A 584 3.78 38.20 -28.17
CA MET A 584 3.59 38.56 -29.58
C MET A 584 2.69 39.78 -29.80
N THR A 585 1.75 40.05 -28.89
CA THR A 585 0.81 41.16 -29.00
C THR A 585 1.28 42.47 -28.35
N GLY A 586 2.55 42.54 -27.89
CA GLY A 586 3.18 43.77 -27.45
C GLY A 586 2.90 44.17 -25.99
N SER A 587 2.64 43.20 -25.11
CA SER A 587 2.63 43.47 -23.67
C SER A 587 4.00 43.99 -23.21
N LYS A 588 4.03 45.07 -22.42
CA LYS A 588 5.27 45.65 -21.87
C LYS A 588 6.11 44.56 -21.20
N ASP A 589 7.41 44.55 -21.51
CA ASP A 589 8.40 43.56 -21.11
C ASP A 589 8.33 43.18 -19.60
N SER A 590 7.58 42.12 -19.29
CA SER A 590 7.33 41.67 -17.91
C SER A 590 8.60 41.16 -17.22
N ILE A 591 9.56 40.62 -17.95
CA ILE A 591 10.76 40.00 -17.34
C ILE A 591 11.76 41.07 -16.93
N SER A 592 12.06 42.03 -17.81
CA SER A 592 12.98 43.14 -17.48
C SER A 592 12.44 44.01 -16.34
N SER A 593 11.12 44.21 -16.28
CA SER A 593 10.47 44.92 -15.17
C SER A 593 10.59 44.12 -13.87
N ILE A 594 10.23 42.83 -13.85
CA ILE A 594 10.41 41.97 -12.66
C ILE A 594 11.87 41.99 -12.18
N VAL A 595 12.84 41.87 -13.09
CA VAL A 595 14.26 41.91 -12.74
C VAL A 595 14.66 43.25 -12.13
N SER A 596 14.23 44.38 -12.73
CA SER A 596 14.50 45.72 -12.20
C SER A 596 13.89 45.90 -10.81
N ASP A 597 12.62 45.52 -10.64
CA ASP A 597 11.89 45.64 -9.38
C ASP A 597 12.55 44.82 -8.27
N VAL A 598 12.94 43.58 -8.57
CA VAL A 598 13.63 42.70 -7.61
C VAL A 598 14.99 43.26 -7.22
N LEU A 599 15.77 43.78 -8.16
CA LEU A 599 17.08 44.39 -7.88
C LEU A 599 16.94 45.69 -7.07
N GLU A 600 15.90 46.47 -7.30
CA GLU A 600 15.61 47.67 -6.50
C GLU A 600 15.21 47.33 -5.07
N GLN A 601 14.39 46.30 -4.88
CA GLN A 601 13.93 45.83 -3.57
C GLN A 601 15.01 45.08 -2.78
N ASN A 602 16.03 44.54 -3.46
CA ASN A 602 17.10 43.76 -2.85
C ASN A 602 18.50 44.32 -3.20
N PRO A 603 18.92 45.46 -2.60
CA PRO A 603 20.16 46.15 -2.95
C PRO A 603 21.42 45.27 -2.83
N ASP A 604 21.45 44.37 -1.85
CA ASP A 604 22.58 43.46 -1.59
C ASP A 604 22.83 42.47 -2.75
N MET A 605 21.83 42.23 -3.60
CA MET A 605 21.96 41.35 -4.77
C MET A 605 22.51 42.09 -5.99
N LYS A 606 22.53 43.43 -6.01
CA LYS A 606 22.89 44.19 -7.21
C LYS A 606 24.29 43.87 -7.72
N GLU A 607 25.26 43.66 -6.84
CA GLU A 607 26.64 43.36 -7.25
C GLU A 607 26.73 42.08 -8.09
N ALA A 608 26.00 41.03 -7.69
CA ALA A 608 26.08 39.72 -8.32
C ALA A 608 25.06 39.50 -9.45
N PHE A 609 23.93 40.21 -9.45
CA PHE A 609 22.78 39.93 -10.32
C PHE A 609 22.45 41.04 -11.34
N THR A 610 23.11 42.20 -11.28
CA THR A 610 22.93 43.26 -12.28
C THR A 610 23.40 42.80 -13.67
N PRO A 611 22.68 43.15 -14.76
CA PRO A 611 23.14 42.85 -16.11
C PRO A 611 24.55 43.41 -16.36
N PRO A 612 25.53 42.56 -16.76
CA PRO A 612 26.83 43.04 -17.19
C PRO A 612 26.73 43.96 -18.42
N ALA A 613 27.77 44.78 -18.65
CA ALA A 613 27.79 45.68 -19.80
C ALA A 613 27.72 44.89 -21.12
N ARG A 614 26.84 45.26 -22.06
CA ARG A 614 26.64 44.55 -23.36
C ARG A 614 27.93 44.17 -24.10
N ARG A 615 28.96 45.00 -24.01
CA ARG A 615 30.28 44.76 -24.62
C ARG A 615 31.01 43.53 -24.06
N THR A 616 30.48 42.89 -23.02
CA THR A 616 31.02 41.71 -22.37
C THR A 616 30.23 40.43 -22.70
N ASP A 617 29.35 40.48 -23.69
CA ASP A 617 28.77 39.30 -24.32
C ASP A 617 29.67 38.89 -25.49
N TYR A 618 30.63 38.01 -25.22
CA TYR A 618 31.61 37.55 -26.19
C TYR A 618 31.20 36.20 -26.79
N LEU A 619 30.96 36.19 -28.10
CA LEU A 619 30.81 34.96 -28.88
C LEU A 619 31.99 34.82 -29.85
N PHE A 620 32.87 33.86 -29.57
CA PHE A 620 34.00 33.54 -30.43
C PHE A 620 33.60 32.55 -31.54
N ARG A 621 34.39 32.52 -32.62
CA ARG A 621 34.32 31.46 -33.63
C ARG A 621 34.50 30.09 -32.97
N SER A 622 33.74 29.10 -33.40
CA SER A 622 33.76 27.75 -32.80
C SER A 622 35.13 27.05 -32.89
N SER A 623 35.95 27.39 -33.88
CA SER A 623 37.32 26.88 -34.04
C SER A 623 38.37 27.62 -33.21
N TYR A 624 38.01 28.70 -32.51
CA TYR A 624 38.91 29.42 -31.63
C TYR A 624 38.80 28.86 -30.21
N HIS A 625 39.92 28.43 -29.65
CA HIS A 625 40.00 27.87 -28.31
C HIS A 625 40.71 28.84 -27.36
N HIS A 626 40.26 28.87 -26.11
CA HIS A 626 40.82 29.75 -25.09
C HIS A 626 42.31 29.46 -24.87
N ILE A 627 43.15 30.49 -24.96
CA ILE A 627 44.62 30.36 -24.99
C ILE A 627 45.21 29.95 -23.62
N ASN A 628 44.60 30.41 -22.52
CA ASN A 628 45.04 30.13 -21.14
C ASN A 628 44.07 29.20 -20.40
N LYS A 629 44.53 28.48 -19.37
CA LYS A 629 43.65 27.74 -18.44
C LYS A 629 42.96 28.65 -17.39
N GLU A 630 43.17 29.95 -17.46
CA GLU A 630 42.57 30.98 -16.58
C GLU A 630 41.09 31.24 -16.96
N HIS A 631 40.34 31.91 -16.07
CA HIS A 631 38.87 31.98 -16.10
C HIS A 631 38.27 33.21 -16.81
N ASP A 632 39.09 34.06 -17.43
CA ASP A 632 38.69 35.33 -18.04
C ASP A 632 39.15 35.47 -19.51
N CYS A 633 38.26 35.99 -20.37
CA CYS A 633 38.52 36.15 -21.81
C CYS A 633 39.23 37.47 -22.17
N GLU A 634 39.82 38.17 -21.19
CA GLU A 634 40.46 39.48 -21.42
C GLU A 634 41.66 39.40 -22.37
N LYS A 635 42.41 38.29 -22.30
CA LYS A 635 43.60 38.01 -23.11
C LYS A 635 43.29 37.28 -24.42
N CYS A 636 42.01 36.98 -24.69
CA CYS A 636 41.61 36.34 -25.94
C CYS A 636 41.64 37.32 -27.12
N ASP A 637 41.93 36.81 -28.31
CA ASP A 637 41.98 37.60 -29.54
C ASP A 637 40.56 38.04 -29.94
N LYS A 638 40.28 39.33 -29.78
CA LYS A 638 38.99 39.92 -30.11
C LYS A 638 38.69 39.92 -31.61
N GLN A 639 39.67 39.69 -32.48
CA GLN A 639 39.43 39.51 -33.92
C GLN A 639 38.71 38.19 -34.24
N GLN A 640 38.72 37.24 -33.30
CA GLN A 640 38.01 35.96 -33.42
C GLN A 640 36.54 36.04 -32.97
N LEU A 641 36.07 37.21 -32.54
CA LEU A 641 34.67 37.42 -32.21
C LEU A 641 33.82 37.40 -33.48
N LEU A 642 32.63 36.81 -33.39
CA LEU A 642 31.63 36.89 -34.44
C LEU A 642 30.94 38.25 -34.39
N ASP A 643 30.89 38.92 -35.54
CA ASP A 643 30.10 40.14 -35.69
C ASP A 643 28.62 39.77 -35.73
N ARG A 644 27.81 40.41 -34.88
CA ARG A 644 26.38 40.15 -34.73
C ARG A 644 25.64 41.47 -34.76
N GLU A 645 24.54 41.51 -35.52
CA GLU A 645 23.68 42.69 -35.61
C GLU A 645 23.24 43.16 -34.21
N PRO A 646 23.27 44.48 -33.91
CA PRO A 646 22.74 45.00 -32.66
C PRO A 646 21.25 44.66 -32.49
N ARG A 647 20.83 44.24 -31.30
CA ARG A 647 19.40 44.13 -30.97
C ARG A 647 18.79 45.50 -30.68
N ASP A 648 17.52 45.65 -31.06
CA ASP A 648 16.75 46.88 -30.87
C ASP A 648 16.58 47.27 -29.39
N ASN A 649 16.54 46.29 -28.47
CA ASN A 649 16.36 46.52 -27.04
C ASN A 649 17.31 45.68 -26.15
N THR A 650 17.33 45.96 -24.85
CA THR A 650 18.13 45.25 -23.83
C THR A 650 17.41 44.07 -23.21
N THR A 651 16.18 43.76 -23.65
CA THR A 651 15.37 42.78 -22.94
C THR A 651 15.81 41.35 -23.26
N PRO A 652 15.87 40.46 -22.25
CA PRO A 652 16.12 39.05 -22.48
C PRO A 652 15.10 38.45 -23.45
N HIS A 653 15.56 37.77 -24.49
CA HIS A 653 14.68 37.02 -25.38
C HIS A 653 14.36 35.64 -24.79
N ILE A 654 13.14 35.16 -25.02
CA ILE A 654 12.70 33.83 -24.59
C ILE A 654 12.69 32.89 -25.79
N HIS A 655 13.43 31.80 -25.68
CA HIS A 655 13.58 30.79 -26.72
C HIS A 655 12.93 29.49 -26.27
N TYR A 656 12.10 28.90 -27.12
CA TYR A 656 11.36 27.68 -26.81
C TYR A 656 11.87 26.51 -27.66
N GLY A 657 12.43 25.48 -27.04
CA GLY A 657 12.95 24.34 -27.79
C GLY A 657 13.61 23.26 -26.95
N LEU A 658 14.49 22.50 -27.57
CA LEU A 658 15.12 21.32 -26.97
C LEU A 658 16.32 21.73 -26.11
N ILE A 659 16.32 21.24 -24.86
CA ILE A 659 17.43 21.41 -23.91
C ILE A 659 18.16 20.06 -23.78
N ALA A 660 19.48 20.09 -23.90
CA ALA A 660 20.34 18.92 -23.70
C ALA A 660 20.79 18.84 -22.25
N SER A 661 20.54 17.70 -21.62
CA SER A 661 20.90 17.39 -20.24
C SER A 661 21.95 16.28 -20.19
N GLY A 662 22.90 16.31 -19.27
CA GLY A 662 23.87 15.23 -19.11
C GLY A 662 24.83 15.42 -17.93
N ASP A 663 25.57 14.38 -17.57
CA ASP A 663 26.53 14.42 -16.47
C ASP A 663 27.88 15.05 -16.88
N GLN A 664 28.08 15.34 -18.18
CA GLN A 664 29.27 15.99 -18.70
C GLN A 664 29.08 17.50 -18.88
N VAL A 665 30.07 18.32 -18.51
CA VAL A 665 30.05 19.77 -18.85
C VAL A 665 30.44 19.93 -20.32
N MET A 666 29.57 20.51 -21.15
CA MET A 666 29.92 20.89 -22.52
C MET A 666 30.84 22.12 -22.55
N LYS A 667 32.08 21.96 -23.06
CA LYS A 667 33.07 23.04 -23.23
C LYS A 667 33.71 23.05 -24.62
N ASP A 668 33.22 22.18 -25.51
CA ASP A 668 33.74 22.00 -26.85
C ASP A 668 32.73 22.59 -27.82
N SER A 669 33.07 23.75 -28.39
CA SER A 669 32.23 24.53 -29.30
C SER A 669 31.92 23.78 -30.60
N GLU A 670 32.87 22.99 -31.13
CA GLU A 670 32.65 22.21 -32.35
C GLU A 670 31.70 21.04 -32.09
N ARG A 671 31.89 20.34 -30.95
CA ARG A 671 30.98 19.27 -30.52
C ARG A 671 29.58 19.81 -30.21
N ARG A 672 29.49 20.96 -29.53
CA ARG A 672 28.24 21.69 -29.26
C ARG A 672 27.50 21.97 -30.56
N ASP A 673 28.17 22.58 -31.54
CA ASP A 673 27.55 22.94 -32.82
C ASP A 673 27.09 21.71 -33.60
N SER A 674 27.90 20.64 -33.60
CA SER A 674 27.54 19.36 -34.23
C SER A 674 26.29 18.73 -33.61
N LEU A 675 26.24 18.63 -32.27
CA LEU A 675 25.07 18.10 -31.55
C LEU A 675 23.84 18.98 -31.77
N ALA A 676 24.02 20.29 -31.75
CA ALA A 676 22.94 21.23 -31.98
C ALA A 676 22.39 21.15 -33.40
N GLN A 677 23.23 20.92 -34.42
CA GLN A 677 22.79 20.72 -35.79
C GLN A 677 22.03 19.38 -35.93
N GLN A 678 22.52 18.33 -35.27
CA GLN A 678 21.92 16.99 -35.33
C GLN A 678 20.57 16.90 -34.59
N LEU A 679 20.46 17.53 -33.42
CA LEU A 679 19.35 17.33 -32.49
C LEU A 679 18.44 18.55 -32.33
N GLY A 680 18.81 19.70 -32.90
CA GLY A 680 18.03 20.93 -32.76
C GLY A 680 18.09 21.56 -31.35
N ILE A 681 19.14 21.27 -30.59
CA ILE A 681 19.34 21.77 -29.22
C ILE A 681 19.59 23.29 -29.22
N LEU A 682 19.04 23.96 -28.21
CA LEU A 682 19.21 25.40 -27.94
C LEU A 682 20.05 25.70 -26.69
N CYS A 683 20.09 24.78 -25.73
CA CYS A 683 20.77 24.96 -24.44
C CYS A 683 21.33 23.64 -23.93
N PHE A 684 22.47 23.68 -23.22
CA PHE A 684 22.99 22.57 -22.42
C PHE A 684 22.87 22.89 -20.92
N GLU A 685 22.49 21.90 -20.13
CA GLU A 685 22.46 21.91 -18.66
C GLU A 685 22.77 20.49 -18.13
N MET A 686 22.85 20.29 -16.81
CA MET A 686 23.45 19.06 -16.26
C MET A 686 22.58 18.22 -15.33
N GLU A 687 21.36 18.66 -15.02
CA GLU A 687 20.58 18.02 -13.96
C GLU A 687 19.23 17.49 -14.44
N ALA A 688 18.59 18.14 -15.43
CA ALA A 688 17.17 17.91 -15.75
C ALA A 688 16.82 16.46 -16.05
N ALA A 689 17.70 15.70 -16.74
CA ALA A 689 17.46 14.29 -17.04
C ALA A 689 17.21 13.43 -15.79
N GLY A 690 17.77 13.82 -14.64
CA GLY A 690 17.54 13.17 -13.36
C GLY A 690 16.20 13.47 -12.70
N LEU A 691 15.43 14.47 -13.18
CA LEU A 691 14.14 14.85 -12.58
C LEU A 691 12.96 14.42 -13.44
N MET A 692 13.09 14.52 -14.78
CA MET A 692 11.96 14.38 -15.71
C MET A 692 11.17 13.06 -15.51
N ASN A 693 11.86 11.96 -15.18
CA ASN A 693 11.22 10.65 -15.00
C ASN A 693 10.61 10.42 -13.61
N HIS A 694 10.92 11.27 -12.63
CA HIS A 694 10.41 11.14 -11.25
C HIS A 694 9.23 12.07 -10.98
N LEU A 695 9.27 13.28 -11.54
CA LEU A 695 8.23 14.29 -11.39
C LEU A 695 8.07 15.06 -12.71
N PRO A 696 6.85 15.28 -13.23
CA PRO A 696 6.66 16.09 -14.44
C PRO A 696 7.29 17.47 -14.26
N THR A 697 8.27 17.81 -15.09
CA THR A 697 9.14 18.98 -14.88
C THR A 697 9.19 19.87 -16.12
N LEU A 698 9.09 21.19 -15.93
CA LEU A 698 9.45 22.18 -16.96
C LEU A 698 10.85 22.74 -16.65
N VAL A 699 11.74 22.74 -17.65
CA VAL A 699 13.11 23.23 -17.49
C VAL A 699 13.23 24.64 -18.07
N ILE A 700 13.75 25.56 -17.26
CA ILE A 700 13.91 26.99 -17.58
C ILE A 700 15.37 27.37 -17.29
N ARG A 701 16.11 27.73 -18.33
CA ARG A 701 17.55 28.02 -18.24
C ARG A 701 17.88 29.42 -18.71
N GLY A 702 18.43 30.23 -17.82
CA GLY A 702 19.05 31.49 -18.17
C GLY A 702 20.44 31.25 -18.74
N ILE A 703 20.76 31.92 -19.84
CA ILE A 703 21.99 31.66 -20.58
C ILE A 703 23.16 32.43 -19.97
N CYS A 704 24.13 31.72 -19.38
CA CYS A 704 25.29 32.32 -18.71
C CYS A 704 26.63 32.15 -19.44
N ASP A 705 26.70 31.22 -20.39
CA ASP A 705 27.83 31.02 -21.29
C ASP A 705 27.34 30.39 -22.61
N TYR A 706 28.27 30.06 -23.52
CA TYR A 706 27.97 29.46 -24.82
C TYR A 706 28.44 27.99 -24.93
N CYS A 707 28.60 27.26 -23.81
CA CYS A 707 29.09 25.88 -23.80
C CYS A 707 30.45 25.68 -24.50
N ASP A 708 31.34 26.66 -24.41
CA ASP A 708 32.68 26.61 -25.00
C ASP A 708 33.77 26.76 -23.92
N SER A 709 35.02 26.86 -24.36
CA SER A 709 36.15 27.08 -23.46
C SER A 709 36.18 28.49 -22.84
N HIS A 710 35.36 29.43 -23.30
CA HIS A 710 35.34 30.84 -22.93
C HIS A 710 34.28 31.11 -21.85
N LYS A 711 34.62 30.80 -20.59
CA LYS A 711 33.69 30.97 -19.46
C LYS A 711 33.41 32.45 -19.15
N GLN A 712 32.15 32.79 -18.94
CA GLN A 712 31.71 34.16 -18.66
C GLN A 712 30.95 34.24 -17.32
N LYS A 713 31.67 33.93 -16.21
CA LYS A 713 31.08 33.77 -14.86
C LYS A 713 30.25 34.97 -14.37
N GLN A 714 30.60 36.19 -14.78
CA GLN A 714 29.88 37.41 -14.41
C GLN A 714 28.40 37.44 -14.86
N TRP A 715 28.02 36.63 -15.85
CA TRP A 715 26.64 36.54 -16.33
C TRP A 715 25.76 35.56 -15.53
N GLN A 716 26.33 34.73 -14.66
CA GLN A 716 25.59 33.68 -13.96
C GLN A 716 24.47 34.22 -13.08
N GLY A 717 24.71 35.29 -12.32
CA GLY A 717 23.69 35.90 -11.47
C GLY A 717 22.54 36.46 -12.32
N TYR A 718 22.84 37.34 -13.27
CA TYR A 718 21.81 37.91 -14.16
C TYR A 718 21.01 36.83 -14.90
N ALA A 719 21.67 35.81 -15.45
CA ALA A 719 21.01 34.69 -16.12
C ALA A 719 20.08 33.91 -15.18
N ALA A 720 20.51 33.59 -13.95
CA ALA A 720 19.65 32.93 -12.98
C ALA A 720 18.41 33.79 -12.64
N LEU A 721 18.58 35.10 -12.54
CA LEU A 721 17.50 36.03 -12.24
C LEU A 721 16.50 36.16 -13.39
N THR A 722 16.95 36.20 -14.65
CA THR A 722 16.04 36.24 -15.81
C THR A 722 15.26 34.94 -15.95
N ALA A 723 15.88 33.79 -15.68
CA ALA A 723 15.20 32.49 -15.63
C ALA A 723 14.13 32.45 -14.53
N ALA A 724 14.47 32.92 -13.32
CA ALA A 724 13.54 32.98 -12.19
C ALA A 724 12.39 33.98 -12.44
N ALA A 725 12.66 35.11 -13.09
CA ALA A 725 11.64 36.07 -13.49
C ALA A 725 10.67 35.51 -14.55
N TYR A 726 11.18 34.70 -15.50
CA TYR A 726 10.31 33.95 -16.42
C TYR A 726 9.42 32.95 -15.66
N ALA A 727 9.98 32.19 -14.70
CA ALA A 727 9.21 31.26 -13.88
C ALA A 727 8.11 31.97 -13.08
N LYS A 728 8.41 33.13 -12.47
CA LYS A 728 7.40 33.99 -11.80
C LYS A 728 6.30 34.43 -12.75
N SER A 729 6.67 34.90 -13.95
CA SER A 729 5.72 35.33 -14.99
C SER A 729 4.80 34.17 -15.41
N LEU A 730 5.35 32.97 -15.61
CA LEU A 730 4.58 31.79 -15.96
C LEU A 730 3.59 31.42 -14.84
N LEU A 731 4.05 31.31 -13.59
CA LEU A 731 3.17 30.93 -12.48
C LEU A 731 2.08 31.97 -12.17
N SER A 732 2.31 33.25 -12.49
CA SER A 732 1.31 34.31 -12.33
C SER A 732 0.07 34.14 -13.21
N ILE A 733 0.21 33.45 -14.35
CA ILE A 733 -0.90 33.18 -15.28
C ILE A 733 -1.41 31.74 -15.18
N VAL A 734 -0.64 30.83 -14.57
CA VAL A 734 -1.11 29.48 -14.26
C VAL A 734 -2.18 29.62 -13.18
N PRO A 735 -3.42 29.17 -13.42
CA PRO A 735 -4.46 29.28 -12.43
C PRO A 735 -4.07 28.48 -11.20
N ILE A 736 -4.12 29.11 -10.03
CA ILE A 736 -4.16 28.40 -8.75
C ILE A 736 -5.31 27.42 -8.91
N GLY A 737 -5.00 26.13 -8.89
CA GLY A 737 -5.99 25.11 -9.21
C GLY A 737 -7.23 25.34 -8.35
N ARG A 738 -8.34 25.75 -8.97
CA ARG A 738 -9.70 25.47 -8.46
C ARG A 738 -9.94 23.97 -8.25
N LEU A 739 -8.92 23.13 -8.51
CA LEU A 739 -8.78 21.79 -7.97
C LEU A 739 -8.76 21.76 -6.44
N GLU A 740 -8.39 22.79 -5.68
CA GLU A 740 -8.53 22.71 -4.20
C GLU A 740 -9.96 22.92 -3.74
N ILE A 741 -10.76 23.76 -4.41
CA ILE A 741 -12.21 23.85 -4.12
C ILE A 741 -12.92 22.62 -4.72
N ALA A 742 -12.60 22.20 -5.94
CA ALA A 742 -13.23 21.03 -6.56
C ALA A 742 -12.77 19.68 -5.97
N LEU A 743 -11.54 19.56 -5.44
CA LEU A 743 -11.07 18.38 -4.70
C LEU A 743 -11.32 18.48 -3.19
N ALA A 744 -11.53 19.66 -2.60
CA ALA A 744 -12.15 19.76 -1.27
C ALA A 744 -13.66 19.46 -1.35
N GLU A 745 -14.31 19.85 -2.44
CA GLU A 745 -15.68 19.45 -2.79
C GLU A 745 -15.75 17.98 -3.22
N SER A 746 -14.70 17.39 -3.83
CA SER A 746 -14.62 15.95 -4.11
C SER A 746 -14.18 15.12 -2.90
N ARG A 747 -13.35 15.66 -1.99
CA ARG A 747 -13.04 15.05 -0.68
C ARG A 747 -14.24 15.08 0.26
N LYS A 748 -15.23 15.92 -0.03
CA LYS A 748 -16.54 15.97 0.66
C LYS A 748 -17.66 15.28 -0.13
N LYS A 749 -17.36 14.52 -1.19
CA LYS A 749 -18.41 13.81 -1.91
C LYS A 749 -18.74 12.51 -1.18
N ARG A 750 -19.69 12.61 -0.24
CA ARG A 750 -20.32 11.43 0.37
C ARG A 750 -20.81 10.49 -0.72
N HIS A 751 -20.30 9.26 -0.76
CA HIS A 751 -20.81 8.25 -1.66
C HIS A 751 -21.93 7.46 -0.98
N TRP A 752 -23.05 7.29 -1.66
CA TRP A 752 -24.18 6.47 -1.21
C TRP A 752 -24.49 5.43 -2.28
N MET A 753 -24.30 4.15 -1.95
CA MET A 753 -24.52 3.02 -2.86
C MET A 753 -25.59 2.04 -2.35
N VAL A 754 -26.43 2.47 -1.40
CA VAL A 754 -27.54 1.65 -0.93
C VAL A 754 -28.73 1.83 -1.88
N SER A 755 -29.10 0.76 -2.58
CA SER A 755 -30.18 0.75 -3.57
C SER A 755 -31.60 0.61 -2.96
N PHE A 756 -31.68 0.38 -1.66
CA PHE A 756 -32.95 0.22 -0.93
C PHE A 756 -33.44 1.55 -0.37
N ALA A 757 -34.75 1.76 -0.42
CA ALA A 757 -35.39 2.85 0.30
C ALA A 757 -35.44 2.53 1.80
N ARG A 758 -35.36 3.56 2.65
CA ARG A 758 -35.58 3.40 4.08
C ARG A 758 -36.99 2.89 4.31
N ASN A 759 -37.14 1.85 5.13
CA ASN A 759 -38.46 1.32 5.49
C ASN A 759 -39.17 2.31 6.44
N PRO A 760 -40.26 2.98 6.02
CA PRO A 760 -40.99 3.93 6.88
C PRO A 760 -41.76 3.24 8.01
N ASN A 761 -42.02 1.93 7.86
CA ASN A 761 -42.76 1.09 8.79
C ASN A 761 -41.80 0.21 9.61
N PHE A 762 -40.54 0.62 9.78
CA PHE A 762 -39.59 -0.13 10.61
C PHE A 762 -39.98 -0.01 12.09
N VAL A 763 -40.14 -1.14 12.78
CA VAL A 763 -40.60 -1.20 14.17
C VAL A 763 -39.63 -2.03 15.03
N GLY A 764 -39.44 -1.61 16.29
CA GLY A 764 -38.60 -2.30 17.26
C GLY A 764 -37.10 -2.13 17.01
N ARG A 765 -36.30 -3.04 17.59
CA ARG A 765 -34.84 -3.18 17.40
C ARG A 765 -33.98 -1.98 17.82
N GLN A 766 -34.48 -1.12 18.69
CA GLN A 766 -33.76 0.10 19.09
C GLN A 766 -32.48 -0.23 19.86
N ASP A 767 -32.51 -1.27 20.70
CA ASP A 767 -31.35 -1.70 21.50
C ASP A 767 -30.24 -2.26 20.61
N GLU A 768 -30.58 -3.13 19.65
CA GLU A 768 -29.61 -3.72 18.73
C GLU A 768 -29.01 -2.68 17.79
N ILE A 769 -29.84 -1.76 17.26
CA ILE A 769 -29.35 -0.67 16.41
C ILE A 769 -28.50 0.30 17.22
N GLY A 770 -28.93 0.69 18.43
CA GLY A 770 -28.16 1.58 19.30
C GLY A 770 -26.78 1.02 19.62
N LYS A 771 -26.70 -0.27 19.94
CA LYS A 771 -25.43 -0.98 20.15
C LYS A 771 -24.55 -0.98 18.90
N LEU A 772 -25.13 -1.23 17.72
CA LEU A 772 -24.38 -1.20 16.46
C LEU A 772 -23.88 0.21 16.13
N GLU A 773 -24.70 1.24 16.35
CA GLU A 773 -24.33 2.64 16.17
C GLU A 773 -23.14 3.02 17.04
N GLU A 774 -23.19 2.67 18.33
CA GLU A 774 -22.10 2.91 19.28
C GLU A 774 -20.79 2.27 18.78
N LEU A 775 -20.83 0.98 18.40
CA LEU A 775 -19.65 0.26 17.92
C LEU A 775 -19.08 0.81 16.61
N VAL A 776 -19.93 1.26 15.69
CA VAL A 776 -19.50 1.84 14.41
C VAL A 776 -18.92 3.25 14.59
N THR A 777 -19.51 4.06 15.46
CA THR A 777 -19.14 5.47 15.64
C THR A 777 -17.97 5.70 16.61
N MET A 778 -17.67 4.75 17.48
CA MET A 778 -16.54 4.80 18.40
C MET A 778 -15.20 4.94 17.65
N GLN A 779 -14.36 5.92 18.06
CA GLN A 779 -13.10 6.26 17.38
C GLN A 779 -12.14 5.06 17.29
N ASP A 780 -11.96 4.34 18.41
CA ASP A 780 -11.20 3.09 18.52
C ASP A 780 -12.10 1.84 18.52
N GLY A 781 -13.29 1.96 17.93
CA GLY A 781 -14.24 0.86 17.81
C GLY A 781 -13.77 -0.26 16.86
N PRO A 782 -14.46 -1.41 16.88
CA PRO A 782 -14.12 -2.55 16.06
C PRO A 782 -14.19 -2.21 14.56
N ARG A 783 -13.15 -2.59 13.81
CA ARG A 783 -13.08 -2.38 12.36
C ARG A 783 -14.08 -3.25 11.59
N LYS A 784 -14.39 -4.43 12.13
CA LYS A 784 -15.27 -5.43 11.53
C LYS A 784 -16.35 -5.80 12.55
N LEU A 785 -17.60 -5.74 12.12
CA LEU A 785 -18.80 -6.07 12.88
C LEU A 785 -19.62 -7.08 12.09
N ALA A 786 -20.31 -7.99 12.76
CA ALA A 786 -21.23 -8.89 12.10
C ALA A 786 -22.57 -8.98 12.83
N ILE A 787 -23.65 -9.07 12.06
CA ILE A 787 -25.02 -9.27 12.53
C ILE A 787 -25.44 -10.69 12.18
N THR A 788 -25.92 -11.46 13.17
CA THR A 788 -26.31 -12.87 12.99
C THR A 788 -27.73 -13.16 13.44
N GLY A 789 -28.37 -14.18 12.88
CA GLY A 789 -29.72 -14.59 13.27
C GLY A 789 -30.43 -15.38 12.17
N LEU A 790 -31.61 -15.91 12.49
CA LEU A 790 -32.39 -16.78 11.59
C LEU A 790 -32.73 -16.11 10.25
N GLY A 791 -32.88 -16.91 9.19
CA GLY A 791 -33.39 -16.43 7.90
C GLY A 791 -34.78 -15.79 8.06
N GLY A 792 -34.98 -14.57 7.58
CA GLY A 792 -36.25 -13.84 7.68
C GLY A 792 -36.44 -12.98 8.95
N VAL A 793 -35.49 -13.00 9.90
CA VAL A 793 -35.60 -12.23 11.17
C VAL A 793 -35.42 -10.71 11.03
N GLY A 794 -34.98 -10.22 9.86
CA GLY A 794 -34.81 -8.78 9.59
C GLY A 794 -33.38 -8.23 9.65
N LYS A 795 -32.34 -9.07 9.63
CA LYS A 795 -30.92 -8.63 9.64
C LYS A 795 -30.60 -7.55 8.59
N THR A 796 -31.02 -7.76 7.35
CA THR A 796 -30.83 -6.82 6.25
C THR A 796 -31.54 -5.48 6.53
N GLN A 797 -32.73 -5.51 7.14
CA GLN A 797 -33.46 -4.30 7.54
C GLN A 797 -32.76 -3.55 8.67
N VAL A 798 -32.17 -4.27 9.65
CA VAL A 798 -31.35 -3.66 10.72
C VAL A 798 -30.11 -2.98 10.13
N ALA A 799 -29.39 -3.65 9.22
CA ALA A 799 -28.22 -3.07 8.56
C ALA A 799 -28.58 -1.87 7.67
N LEU A 800 -29.73 -1.92 7.00
CA LEU A 800 -30.25 -0.83 6.18
C LEU A 800 -30.62 0.39 7.03
N GLU A 801 -31.35 0.19 8.12
CA GLU A 801 -31.72 1.26 9.05
C GLU A 801 -30.47 1.90 9.68
N LEU A 802 -29.48 1.09 10.09
CA LEU A 802 -28.18 1.59 10.55
C LEU A 802 -27.47 2.44 9.49
N ALA A 803 -27.42 1.98 8.24
CA ALA A 803 -26.82 2.73 7.13
C ALA A 803 -27.51 4.09 6.91
N HIS A 804 -28.85 4.13 7.00
CA HIS A 804 -29.60 5.39 6.94
C HIS A 804 -29.30 6.31 8.11
N ARG A 805 -29.25 5.80 9.34
CA ARG A 805 -28.93 6.63 10.52
C ARG A 805 -27.51 7.19 10.48
N ILE A 806 -26.53 6.40 10.03
CA ILE A 806 -25.15 6.87 9.84
C ILE A 806 -25.10 7.96 8.78
N ARG A 807 -25.78 7.78 7.64
CA ARG A 807 -25.88 8.80 6.60
C ARG A 807 -26.52 10.10 7.09
N ASP A 808 -27.52 10.00 7.96
CA ASP A 808 -28.26 11.15 8.47
C ASP A 808 -27.46 11.89 9.57
N ARG A 809 -26.63 11.18 10.36
CA ARG A 809 -25.84 11.75 11.48
C ARG A 809 -24.42 12.17 11.09
N ASP A 810 -23.74 11.42 10.23
CA ASP A 810 -22.38 11.71 9.77
C ASP A 810 -22.38 12.06 8.28
N GLN A 811 -22.35 13.36 8.00
CA GLN A 811 -22.41 13.88 6.62
C GLN A 811 -21.15 13.59 5.80
N GLU A 812 -20.05 13.18 6.45
CA GLU A 812 -18.77 12.86 5.80
C GLU A 812 -18.60 11.36 5.54
N CYS A 813 -19.46 10.51 6.10
CA CYS A 813 -19.34 9.05 5.98
C CYS A 813 -19.96 8.52 4.67
N SER A 814 -19.12 7.90 3.83
CA SER A 814 -19.57 7.19 2.63
C SER A 814 -20.11 5.79 2.97
N VAL A 815 -21.21 5.37 2.35
CA VAL A 815 -21.82 4.06 2.60
C VAL A 815 -21.87 3.25 1.31
N PHE A 816 -21.22 2.09 1.33
CA PHE A 816 -21.16 1.12 0.24
C PHE A 816 -21.86 -0.17 0.64
N TRP A 817 -22.58 -0.78 -0.29
CA TRP A 817 -23.41 -1.96 -0.04
C TRP A 817 -23.13 -3.07 -1.06
N ILE A 818 -22.69 -4.23 -0.59
CA ILE A 818 -22.30 -5.37 -1.41
C ILE A 818 -23.22 -6.57 -1.12
N PRO A 819 -24.07 -6.98 -2.07
CA PRO A 819 -24.82 -8.23 -1.97
C PRO A 819 -23.92 -9.46 -2.17
N CYS A 820 -23.78 -10.29 -1.14
CA CYS A 820 -23.00 -11.54 -1.15
C CYS A 820 -23.84 -12.77 -1.52
N THR A 821 -24.80 -12.62 -2.43
CA THR A 821 -25.69 -13.72 -2.84
C THR A 821 -25.09 -14.60 -3.95
N SER A 822 -24.13 -14.08 -4.71
CA SER A 822 -23.33 -14.84 -5.69
C SER A 822 -22.03 -14.10 -6.06
N HIS A 823 -21.07 -14.80 -6.65
CA HIS A 823 -19.83 -14.18 -7.16
C HIS A 823 -20.10 -13.07 -8.19
N ALA A 824 -21.07 -13.26 -9.08
CA ALA A 824 -21.42 -12.28 -10.10
C ALA A 824 -21.97 -10.97 -9.50
N MET A 825 -22.80 -11.07 -8.46
CA MET A 825 -23.34 -9.91 -7.74
C MET A 825 -22.25 -9.13 -7.02
N ILE A 826 -21.29 -9.82 -6.41
CA ILE A 826 -20.13 -9.20 -5.76
C ILE A 826 -19.28 -8.45 -6.79
N GLU A 827 -18.96 -9.07 -7.92
CA GLU A 827 -18.17 -8.43 -8.98
C GLU A 827 -18.84 -7.18 -9.54
N GLN A 828 -20.15 -7.25 -9.81
CA GLN A 828 -20.91 -6.07 -10.24
C GLN A 828 -20.92 -4.97 -9.17
N ALA A 829 -21.03 -5.32 -7.89
CA ALA A 829 -20.99 -4.36 -6.80
C ALA A 829 -19.63 -3.65 -6.72
N PHE A 830 -18.51 -4.39 -6.80
CA PHE A 830 -17.17 -3.79 -6.81
C PHE A 830 -16.94 -2.90 -8.04
N LEU A 831 -17.41 -3.30 -9.22
CA LEU A 831 -17.39 -2.44 -10.43
C LEU A 831 -18.16 -1.15 -10.22
N HIS A 832 -19.34 -1.21 -9.60
CA HIS A 832 -20.13 -0.02 -9.31
C HIS A 832 -19.46 0.88 -8.26
N ILE A 833 -18.81 0.30 -7.24
CA ILE A 833 -18.00 1.06 -6.26
C ILE A 833 -16.87 1.78 -7.00
N ALA A 834 -16.09 1.07 -7.84
CA ALA A 834 -14.99 1.67 -8.59
C ALA A 834 -15.45 2.86 -9.45
N GLN A 835 -16.57 2.70 -10.18
CA GLN A 835 -17.18 3.78 -10.96
C GLN A 835 -17.61 4.97 -10.08
N LYS A 836 -18.22 4.72 -8.91
CA LYS A 836 -18.64 5.77 -7.98
C LYS A 836 -17.46 6.53 -7.39
N LEU A 837 -16.35 5.85 -7.17
CA LEU A 837 -15.08 6.41 -6.66
C LEU A 837 -14.27 7.14 -7.75
N GLY A 838 -14.71 7.10 -9.02
CA GLY A 838 -13.98 7.71 -10.14
C GLY A 838 -12.74 6.93 -10.57
N LEU A 839 -12.67 5.63 -10.25
CA LEU A 839 -11.64 4.73 -10.75
C LEU A 839 -12.01 4.30 -12.17
N HIS A 840 -11.51 5.05 -13.15
CA HIS A 840 -11.71 4.78 -14.58
C HIS A 840 -10.72 3.71 -15.10
N ASP A 841 -11.11 3.00 -16.16
CA ASP A 841 -10.28 2.02 -16.88
C ASP A 841 -9.79 0.79 -16.07
N VAL A 842 -10.43 0.49 -14.94
CA VAL A 842 -10.10 -0.68 -14.12
C VAL A 842 -10.59 -1.97 -14.79
N LYS A 843 -9.70 -2.94 -14.96
CA LYS A 843 -10.07 -4.26 -15.49
C LYS A 843 -10.92 -5.03 -14.48
N PRO A 844 -11.92 -5.81 -14.91
CA PRO A 844 -12.76 -6.60 -14.00
C PRO A 844 -12.00 -7.53 -13.04
N ALA A 845 -10.84 -8.05 -13.47
CA ALA A 845 -10.00 -8.91 -12.63
C ALA A 845 -9.27 -8.15 -11.50
N GLU A 846 -9.05 -6.84 -11.66
CA GLU A 846 -8.26 -6.00 -10.75
C GLU A 846 -9.15 -5.13 -9.85
N VAL A 847 -10.45 -5.02 -10.16
CA VAL A 847 -11.39 -4.10 -9.51
C VAL A 847 -11.47 -4.23 -7.99
N LYS A 848 -11.44 -5.44 -7.46
CA LYS A 848 -11.54 -5.69 -6.01
C LYS A 848 -10.30 -5.15 -5.29
N GLU A 849 -9.11 -5.30 -5.89
CA GLU A 849 -7.84 -4.83 -5.31
C GLU A 849 -7.70 -3.30 -5.41
N GLU A 850 -8.15 -2.71 -6.51
CA GLU A 850 -8.17 -1.24 -6.67
C GLU A 850 -9.12 -0.56 -5.68
N VAL A 851 -10.34 -1.09 -5.52
CA VAL A 851 -11.30 -0.58 -4.53
C VAL A 851 -10.76 -0.72 -3.10
N LYS A 852 -10.16 -1.88 -2.78
CA LYS A 852 -9.49 -2.09 -1.50
C LYS A 852 -8.38 -1.06 -1.28
N THR A 853 -7.49 -0.87 -2.26
CA THR A 853 -6.38 0.08 -2.20
C THR A 853 -6.87 1.50 -1.96
N TYR A 854 -7.94 1.90 -2.65
CA TYR A 854 -8.57 3.21 -2.45
C TYR A 854 -9.12 3.35 -1.02
N LEU A 855 -9.92 2.38 -0.54
CA LEU A 855 -10.55 2.43 0.78
C LEU A 855 -9.55 2.35 1.95
N CYS A 856 -8.38 1.76 1.73
CA CYS A 856 -7.25 1.79 2.67
C CYS A 856 -6.55 3.17 2.75
N SER A 857 -6.69 4.01 1.72
CA SER A 857 -6.00 5.30 1.66
C SER A 857 -6.73 6.38 2.46
N GLU A 858 -5.99 7.39 2.93
CA GLU A 858 -6.57 8.57 3.59
C GLU A 858 -7.53 9.36 2.67
N ARG A 859 -7.45 9.15 1.35
CA ARG A 859 -8.34 9.80 0.37
C ARG A 859 -9.79 9.33 0.49
N ALA A 860 -10.02 8.13 1.03
CA ALA A 860 -11.37 7.57 1.18
C ALA A 860 -12.18 8.19 2.33
N GLY A 861 -11.52 8.90 3.26
CA GLY A 861 -12.18 9.47 4.44
C GLY A 861 -12.90 8.41 5.30
N LYS A 862 -14.01 8.81 5.93
CA LYS A 862 -14.88 7.89 6.68
C LYS A 862 -15.76 7.09 5.74
N TRP A 863 -15.85 5.78 5.98
CA TRP A 863 -16.73 4.93 5.20
C TRP A 863 -17.26 3.73 6.00
N LEU A 864 -18.47 3.29 5.62
CA LEU A 864 -19.09 2.04 6.04
C LEU A 864 -19.24 1.13 4.80
N LEU A 865 -18.66 -0.07 4.87
CA LEU A 865 -18.80 -1.10 3.85
C LEU A 865 -19.67 -2.23 4.39
N VAL A 866 -20.86 -2.40 3.83
CA VAL A 866 -21.82 -3.44 4.25
C VAL A 866 -21.76 -4.61 3.27
N PHE A 867 -21.46 -5.81 3.77
CA PHE A 867 -21.58 -7.07 3.05
C PHE A 867 -22.84 -7.80 3.53
N ASP A 868 -23.88 -7.79 2.70
CA ASP A 868 -25.18 -8.36 3.02
C ASP A 868 -25.28 -9.80 2.51
N ASN A 869 -25.82 -10.71 3.32
CA ASN A 869 -25.93 -12.16 3.06
C ASN A 869 -24.58 -12.88 2.91
N ALA A 870 -23.61 -12.57 3.78
CA ALA A 870 -22.32 -13.24 3.89
C ALA A 870 -22.46 -14.64 4.52
N ASP A 871 -23.10 -15.58 3.80
CA ASP A 871 -23.45 -16.92 4.33
C ASP A 871 -22.52 -18.04 3.86
N ASP A 872 -21.86 -17.86 2.72
CA ASP A 872 -21.05 -18.88 2.06
C ASP A 872 -19.60 -18.88 2.57
N ALA A 873 -19.28 -19.85 3.45
CA ALA A 873 -17.94 -19.97 4.02
C ALA A 873 -16.86 -20.31 2.97
N GLU A 874 -17.20 -20.98 1.86
CA GLU A 874 -16.22 -21.29 0.82
C GLU A 874 -15.82 -20.02 0.07
N MET A 875 -16.79 -19.17 -0.28
CA MET A 875 -16.55 -17.88 -0.93
C MET A 875 -15.64 -16.96 -0.10
N TRP A 876 -15.76 -16.99 1.23
CA TRP A 876 -15.00 -16.14 2.12
C TRP A 876 -13.59 -16.65 2.43
N PHE A 877 -13.40 -17.96 2.58
CA PHE A 877 -12.15 -18.55 3.12
C PHE A 877 -11.46 -19.56 2.20
N ALA A 878 -12.14 -20.12 1.21
CA ALA A 878 -11.57 -21.15 0.34
C ALA A 878 -11.01 -20.53 -0.94
N ALA A 879 -9.71 -20.68 -1.17
CA ALA A 879 -9.11 -20.36 -2.45
C ALA A 879 -9.63 -21.37 -3.49
N SER A 880 -10.38 -20.89 -4.48
CA SER A 880 -10.82 -21.71 -5.61
C SER A 880 -9.81 -21.62 -6.76
N HIS A 881 -9.92 -22.50 -7.76
CA HIS A 881 -9.16 -22.36 -9.01
C HIS A 881 -9.55 -21.11 -9.83
N ILE A 882 -10.63 -20.43 -9.47
CA ILE A 882 -11.30 -19.40 -10.27
C ILE A 882 -11.13 -18.00 -9.65
N ALA A 883 -11.04 -17.90 -8.32
CA ALA A 883 -10.83 -16.64 -7.61
C ALA A 883 -10.22 -16.85 -6.22
N PRO A 884 -9.40 -15.90 -5.74
CA PRO A 884 -8.95 -15.88 -4.34
C PRO A 884 -10.13 -15.60 -3.37
N PRO A 885 -9.97 -15.97 -2.09
CA PRO A 885 -10.97 -15.74 -1.05
C PRO A 885 -11.41 -14.28 -0.94
N LEU A 886 -12.68 -14.03 -0.64
CA LEU A 886 -13.18 -12.65 -0.50
C LEU A 886 -12.55 -11.90 0.67
N GLU A 887 -12.08 -12.60 1.70
CA GLU A 887 -11.41 -11.99 2.86
C GLU A 887 -10.13 -11.22 2.48
N ASP A 888 -9.43 -11.65 1.42
CA ASP A 888 -8.19 -11.02 0.93
C ASP A 888 -8.45 -9.62 0.37
N PHE A 889 -9.70 -9.31 0.02
CA PHE A 889 -10.10 -8.01 -0.54
C PHE A 889 -10.71 -7.06 0.49
N LEU A 890 -10.71 -7.40 1.78
CA LEU A 890 -11.23 -6.52 2.81
C LEU A 890 -10.27 -5.34 3.04
N PRO A 891 -10.73 -4.08 2.93
CA PRO A 891 -9.90 -2.92 3.20
C PRO A 891 -9.60 -2.76 4.70
N GLU A 892 -8.43 -2.21 5.01
CA GLU A 892 -7.98 -1.88 6.36
C GLU A 892 -7.80 -0.36 6.46
N SER A 893 -8.59 0.29 7.31
CA SER A 893 -8.52 1.75 7.49
C SER A 893 -8.86 2.16 8.92
N GLY A 894 -8.17 3.20 9.41
CA GLY A 894 -8.46 3.87 10.68
C GLY A 894 -9.80 4.61 10.70
N GLN A 895 -10.37 4.92 9.53
CA GLN A 895 -11.64 5.64 9.39
C GLN A 895 -12.74 4.79 8.74
N GLY A 896 -12.41 3.56 8.34
CA GLY A 896 -13.34 2.60 7.75
C GLY A 896 -13.99 1.67 8.77
N ARG A 897 -15.21 1.23 8.49
CA ARG A 897 -15.93 0.19 9.23
C ARG A 897 -16.54 -0.80 8.26
N ILE A 898 -16.50 -2.09 8.59
CA ILE A 898 -17.10 -3.17 7.80
C ILE A 898 -18.20 -3.83 8.60
N LEU A 899 -19.36 -4.01 7.99
CA LEU A 899 -20.51 -4.69 8.58
C LEU A 899 -20.89 -5.90 7.73
N PHE A 900 -20.99 -7.07 8.35
CA PHE A 900 -21.46 -8.30 7.71
C PHE A 900 -22.88 -8.63 8.19
N THR A 901 -23.79 -9.03 7.31
CA THR A 901 -25.02 -9.73 7.72
C THR A 901 -24.87 -11.21 7.35
N SER A 902 -25.18 -12.12 8.28
CA SER A 902 -25.06 -13.55 8.03
C SER A 902 -26.09 -14.35 8.82
N ARG A 903 -26.55 -15.47 8.27
CA ARG A 903 -27.31 -16.51 8.97
C ARG A 903 -26.39 -17.46 9.72
N ASN A 904 -25.12 -17.55 9.33
CA ASN A 904 -24.16 -18.48 9.89
C ASN A 904 -23.31 -17.81 10.99
N ARG A 905 -23.67 -18.04 12.26
CA ARG A 905 -22.94 -17.47 13.41
C ARG A 905 -21.48 -17.89 13.46
N LYS A 906 -21.14 -19.13 13.05
CA LYS A 906 -19.74 -19.61 13.01
C LYS A 906 -18.91 -18.84 11.99
N LEU A 907 -19.49 -18.53 10.82
CA LEU A 907 -18.85 -17.70 9.79
C LEU A 907 -18.67 -16.26 10.29
N ALA A 908 -19.72 -15.65 10.84
CA ALA A 908 -19.65 -14.29 11.39
C ALA A 908 -18.56 -14.14 12.46
N MET A 909 -18.41 -15.13 13.35
CA MET A 909 -17.35 -15.16 14.36
C MET A 909 -15.93 -15.22 13.77
N LYS A 910 -15.77 -15.78 12.56
CA LYS A 910 -14.48 -15.76 11.85
C LYS A 910 -14.23 -14.42 11.16
N LEU A 911 -15.25 -13.80 10.56
CA LEU A 911 -15.13 -12.51 9.86
C LEU A 911 -14.97 -11.32 10.83
N ALA A 912 -15.67 -11.34 11.96
CA ALA A 912 -15.65 -10.30 12.99
C ALA A 912 -15.46 -10.93 14.39
N PRO A 913 -14.24 -11.42 14.72
CA PRO A 913 -13.95 -12.00 16.02
C PRO A 913 -14.33 -11.04 17.14
N PHE A 914 -15.08 -11.54 18.14
CA PHE A 914 -15.56 -10.80 19.32
C PHE A 914 -16.61 -9.70 19.07
N ASN A 915 -16.95 -9.38 17.82
CA ASN A 915 -17.79 -8.25 17.45
C ASN A 915 -19.03 -8.69 16.66
N VAL A 916 -19.69 -9.73 17.16
CA VAL A 916 -20.91 -10.31 16.57
C VAL A 916 -22.13 -9.93 17.40
N VAL A 917 -23.12 -9.29 16.77
CA VAL A 917 -24.40 -8.90 17.38
C VAL A 917 -25.49 -9.86 16.89
N PRO A 918 -26.02 -10.73 17.78
CA PRO A 918 -27.16 -11.57 17.43
C PRO A 918 -28.45 -10.72 17.37
N ILE A 919 -29.27 -10.97 16.37
CA ILE A 919 -30.64 -10.46 16.25
C ILE A 919 -31.57 -11.55 16.76
N PRO A 920 -32.19 -11.36 17.94
CA PRO A 920 -33.11 -12.35 18.50
C PRO A 920 -34.41 -12.41 17.69
N ASP A 921 -35.27 -13.39 17.97
CA ASP A 921 -36.63 -13.40 17.42
C ASP A 921 -37.43 -12.18 17.90
N VAL A 922 -38.48 -11.83 17.16
CA VAL A 922 -39.33 -10.68 17.50
C VAL A 922 -40.31 -11.08 18.60
N ASP A 923 -40.49 -10.22 19.61
CA ASP A 923 -41.50 -10.42 20.64
C ASP A 923 -42.93 -10.20 20.10
N GLU A 924 -43.92 -10.69 20.85
CA GLU A 924 -45.32 -10.64 20.46
C GLU A 924 -45.82 -9.21 20.21
N GLU A 925 -45.40 -8.25 21.03
CA GLU A 925 -45.82 -6.85 20.93
C GLU A 925 -45.31 -6.22 19.64
N THR A 926 -44.02 -6.36 19.36
CA THR A 926 -43.37 -5.86 18.15
C THR A 926 -43.94 -6.56 16.91
N ALA A 927 -44.20 -7.86 16.96
CA ALA A 927 -44.81 -8.61 15.86
C ALA A 927 -46.24 -8.12 15.55
N ALA A 928 -47.03 -7.82 16.58
CA ALA A 928 -48.35 -7.22 16.42
C ALA A 928 -48.27 -5.81 15.82
N GLN A 929 -47.30 -5.00 16.22
CA GLN A 929 -47.06 -3.70 15.60
C GLN A 929 -46.68 -3.82 14.13
N ILE A 930 -45.80 -4.76 13.76
CA ILE A 930 -45.46 -5.04 12.35
C ILE A 930 -46.71 -5.38 11.56
N LEU A 931 -47.53 -6.34 12.02
CA LEU A 931 -48.79 -6.71 11.37
C LEU A 931 -49.72 -5.49 11.22
N GLY A 932 -49.81 -4.68 12.27
CA GLY A 932 -50.62 -3.46 12.31
C GLY A 932 -50.20 -2.39 11.30
N THR A 933 -48.90 -2.29 11.00
CA THR A 933 -48.40 -1.35 9.98
C THR A 933 -48.65 -1.82 8.54
N LEU A 934 -48.83 -3.13 8.34
CA LEU A 934 -48.97 -3.73 7.01
C LEU A 934 -50.44 -3.88 6.60
N VAL A 935 -51.32 -4.20 7.55
CA VAL A 935 -52.73 -4.49 7.29
C VAL A 935 -53.60 -3.33 7.78
N HIS A 936 -54.58 -2.89 6.97
CA HIS A 936 -55.49 -1.80 7.36
C HIS A 936 -56.32 -2.13 8.61
N ASN A 937 -56.59 -1.12 9.46
CA ASN A 937 -57.37 -1.25 10.70
C ASN A 937 -58.73 -1.96 10.55
N GLU A 938 -59.37 -1.90 9.38
CA GLU A 938 -60.65 -2.58 9.15
C GLU A 938 -60.54 -4.11 9.10
N LEU A 939 -59.36 -4.64 8.80
CA LEU A 939 -59.05 -6.09 8.72
C LEU A 939 -58.47 -6.63 10.04
N LEU A 940 -58.08 -5.76 10.98
CA LEU A 940 -57.51 -6.09 12.31
C LEU A 940 -58.58 -6.18 13.43
N LYS A 941 -59.85 -6.36 13.09
CA LYS A 941 -60.97 -6.32 14.05
C LYS A 941 -60.98 -7.46 15.08
N ASP A 942 -60.17 -8.50 14.89
CA ASP A 942 -60.06 -9.65 15.77
C ASP A 942 -58.64 -9.78 16.38
N PRO A 943 -58.46 -9.32 17.63
CA PRO A 943 -57.18 -9.46 18.35
C PRO A 943 -56.80 -10.93 18.59
N THR A 944 -57.78 -11.82 18.73
CA THR A 944 -57.58 -13.24 19.00
C THR A 944 -57.03 -13.94 17.76
N ALA A 945 -57.63 -13.68 16.59
CA ALA A 945 -57.11 -14.17 15.31
C ALA A 945 -55.73 -13.59 14.99
N SER A 946 -55.47 -12.33 15.35
CA SER A 946 -54.15 -11.70 15.20
C SER A 946 -53.08 -12.43 16.02
N ALA A 947 -53.32 -12.64 17.31
CA ALA A 947 -52.39 -13.38 18.19
C ALA A 947 -52.17 -14.82 17.71
N ALA A 948 -53.25 -15.52 17.34
CA ALA A 948 -53.17 -16.88 16.81
C ALA A 948 -52.36 -16.96 15.51
N LEU A 949 -52.56 -16.02 14.58
CA LEU A 949 -51.79 -15.95 13.35
C LEU A 949 -50.31 -15.69 13.61
N LEU A 950 -49.98 -14.70 14.45
CA LEU A 950 -48.60 -14.37 14.79
C LEU A 950 -47.88 -15.55 15.45
N GLN A 951 -48.58 -16.28 16.32
CA GLN A 951 -48.06 -17.50 16.94
C GLN A 951 -47.82 -18.63 15.93
N GLN A 952 -48.69 -18.77 14.91
CA GLN A 952 -48.48 -19.74 13.83
C GLN A 952 -47.31 -19.36 12.93
N LEU A 953 -47.14 -18.06 12.65
CA LEU A 953 -46.01 -17.52 11.88
C LEU A 953 -44.72 -17.39 12.72
N ALA A 954 -44.71 -17.93 13.94
CA ALA A 954 -43.59 -17.92 14.87
C ALA A 954 -42.97 -16.52 15.07
N PHE A 955 -43.80 -15.46 14.98
CA PHE A 955 -43.40 -14.06 15.08
C PHE A 955 -42.30 -13.64 14.07
N LEU A 956 -42.09 -14.38 12.99
CA LEU A 956 -41.06 -14.10 12.01
C LEU A 956 -41.48 -12.94 11.08
N PRO A 957 -40.73 -11.81 11.02
CA PRO A 957 -41.11 -10.64 10.21
C PRO A 957 -41.37 -10.96 8.74
N LEU A 958 -40.54 -11.82 8.14
CA LEU A 958 -40.69 -12.23 6.75
C LEU A 958 -42.02 -12.97 6.51
N ALA A 959 -42.41 -13.85 7.43
CA ALA A 959 -43.65 -14.62 7.34
C ALA A 959 -44.88 -13.73 7.59
N ILE A 960 -44.79 -12.80 8.54
CA ILE A 960 -45.84 -11.80 8.78
C ILE A 960 -46.05 -10.91 7.55
N THR A 961 -44.96 -10.47 6.91
CA THR A 961 -45.04 -9.63 5.71
C THR A 961 -45.65 -10.39 4.53
N GLN A 962 -45.27 -11.66 4.36
CA GLN A 962 -45.85 -12.53 3.33
C GLN A 962 -47.35 -12.73 3.54
N ALA A 963 -47.75 -13.13 4.74
CA ALA A 963 -49.15 -13.32 5.10
C ALA A 963 -49.96 -12.03 4.88
N SER A 964 -49.42 -10.89 5.31
CA SER A 964 -50.06 -9.58 5.12
C SER A 964 -50.25 -9.25 3.65
N ALA A 965 -49.23 -9.47 2.81
CA ALA A 965 -49.32 -9.23 1.37
C ALA A 965 -50.42 -10.10 0.72
N TYR A 966 -50.47 -11.39 1.04
CA TYR A 966 -51.50 -12.30 0.55
C TYR A 966 -52.91 -11.88 0.98
N ILE A 967 -53.08 -11.51 2.25
CA ILE A 967 -54.34 -11.05 2.83
C ILE A 967 -54.85 -9.81 2.07
N ILE A 968 -53.97 -8.85 1.81
CA ILE A 968 -54.30 -7.60 1.13
C ILE A 968 -54.62 -7.85 -0.35
N GLU A 969 -53.80 -8.63 -1.04
CA GLU A 969 -53.96 -8.92 -2.48
C GLU A 969 -55.26 -9.68 -2.76
N ASN A 970 -55.61 -10.62 -1.90
CA ASN A 970 -56.82 -11.43 -2.04
C ASN A 970 -58.04 -10.82 -1.34
N GLY A 971 -57.89 -9.72 -0.59
CA GLY A 971 -58.97 -9.05 0.13
C GLY A 971 -59.67 -9.92 1.18
N ILE A 972 -58.96 -10.89 1.77
CA ILE A 972 -59.49 -11.80 2.80
C ILE A 972 -59.23 -11.23 4.21
N ASN A 973 -59.86 -11.80 5.23
CA ASN A 973 -59.62 -11.42 6.64
C ASN A 973 -58.63 -12.38 7.32
N LEU A 974 -58.12 -12.00 8.50
CA LEU A 974 -57.16 -12.79 9.28
C LEU A 974 -57.64 -14.20 9.59
N SER A 975 -58.91 -14.36 9.98
CA SER A 975 -59.48 -15.67 10.30
C SER A 975 -59.57 -16.60 9.09
N THR A 976 -59.85 -16.06 7.90
CA THR A 976 -59.87 -16.83 6.64
C THR A 976 -58.46 -17.28 6.28
N TYR A 977 -57.46 -16.39 6.37
CA TYR A 977 -56.07 -16.78 6.13
C TYR A 977 -55.58 -17.82 7.15
N LEU A 978 -55.92 -17.65 8.43
CA LEU A 978 -55.57 -18.60 9.48
C LEU A 978 -56.19 -19.98 9.24
N ALA A 979 -57.43 -20.03 8.72
CA ALA A 979 -58.08 -21.28 8.35
C ALA A 979 -57.35 -21.97 7.19
N LEU A 980 -56.95 -21.22 6.14
CA LEU A 980 -56.15 -21.76 5.03
C LEU A 980 -54.81 -22.31 5.50
N LEU A 981 -54.14 -21.62 6.43
CA LEU A 981 -52.88 -22.06 7.02
C LEU A 981 -53.04 -23.31 7.90
N GLN A 982 -54.25 -23.62 8.38
CA GLN A 982 -54.56 -24.74 9.27
C GLN A 982 -55.27 -25.92 8.58
N GLU A 983 -55.58 -25.83 7.28
CA GLU A 983 -56.40 -26.80 6.56
C GLU A 983 -55.63 -28.10 6.27
N GLN A 984 -54.60 -28.04 5.43
CA GLN A 984 -53.65 -29.15 5.18
C GLN A 984 -52.21 -28.62 5.14
N GLU A 985 -51.22 -29.45 5.50
CA GLU A 985 -49.80 -29.07 5.46
C GLU A 985 -49.37 -28.64 4.06
N GLN A 986 -49.90 -29.28 3.01
CA GLN A 986 -49.59 -28.96 1.63
C GLN A 986 -50.07 -27.54 1.24
N ASP A 987 -51.24 -27.14 1.73
CA ASP A 987 -51.81 -25.81 1.47
C ASP A 987 -51.00 -24.73 2.19
N ALA A 988 -50.55 -25.00 3.43
CA ALA A 988 -49.66 -24.10 4.16
C ALA A 988 -48.29 -23.94 3.45
N ILE A 989 -47.77 -25.02 2.85
CA ILE A 989 -46.53 -24.98 2.07
C ILE A 989 -46.71 -24.16 0.79
N GLU A 990 -47.81 -24.35 0.07
CA GLU A 990 -48.12 -23.59 -1.13
C GLU A 990 -48.23 -22.09 -0.80
N LEU A 991 -48.97 -21.76 0.26
CA LEU A 991 -49.17 -20.39 0.76
C LEU A 991 -47.86 -19.74 1.21
N LEU A 992 -46.99 -20.49 1.90
CA LEU A 992 -45.68 -20.00 2.36
C LEU A 992 -44.59 -20.02 1.26
N SER A 993 -44.86 -20.66 0.13
CA SER A 993 -43.99 -20.68 -1.06
C SER A 993 -44.38 -19.63 -2.10
N GLU A 994 -45.52 -18.95 -1.93
CA GLU A 994 -45.98 -17.94 -2.87
C GLU A 994 -45.08 -16.70 -2.84
N ASP A 995 -44.63 -16.27 -4.02
CA ASP A 995 -43.77 -15.10 -4.17
C ASP A 995 -44.60 -13.82 -4.04
N PHE A 996 -44.01 -12.79 -3.45
CA PHE A 996 -44.67 -11.51 -3.24
C PHE A 996 -43.72 -10.34 -3.45
N ARG A 997 -44.27 -9.23 -3.93
CA ARG A 997 -43.50 -8.02 -4.16
C ARG A 997 -43.18 -7.32 -2.84
N ASP A 998 -41.90 -7.18 -2.56
CA ASP A 998 -41.38 -6.43 -1.42
C ASP A 998 -40.29 -5.45 -1.90
N PRO A 999 -40.53 -4.12 -1.80
CA PRO A 999 -39.57 -3.10 -2.21
C PRO A 999 -38.23 -3.14 -1.46
N GLY A 1000 -38.18 -3.82 -0.30
CA GLY A 1000 -36.97 -4.04 0.48
C GLY A 1000 -36.08 -5.18 -0.03
N ARG A 1001 -36.36 -5.75 -1.21
CA ARG A 1001 -35.65 -6.94 -1.77
C ARG A 1001 -34.88 -6.66 -3.05
N TYR A 1002 -33.88 -7.50 -3.30
CA TYR A 1002 -33.17 -7.53 -4.58
C TYR A 1002 -34.12 -8.02 -5.68
N LYS A 1003 -34.18 -7.30 -6.81
CA LYS A 1003 -35.13 -7.53 -7.90
C LYS A 1003 -35.05 -8.92 -8.53
N ASP A 1004 -33.88 -9.55 -8.47
CA ASP A 1004 -33.60 -10.82 -9.13
C ASP A 1004 -33.70 -12.02 -8.18
N ILE A 1005 -34.16 -11.81 -6.93
CA ILE A 1005 -34.25 -12.85 -5.91
C ILE A 1005 -35.71 -13.10 -5.53
N GLN A 1006 -36.23 -14.26 -5.94
CA GLN A 1006 -37.46 -14.83 -5.41
C GLN A 1006 -37.13 -15.55 -4.10
N ASN A 1007 -37.71 -15.12 -2.98
CA ASN A 1007 -37.45 -15.74 -1.68
C ASN A 1007 -38.71 -15.73 -0.80
N PRO A 1008 -39.67 -16.61 -1.08
CA PRO A 1008 -40.65 -17.00 -0.07
C PRO A 1008 -39.94 -17.51 1.20
N VAL A 1009 -40.64 -17.49 2.35
CA VAL A 1009 -40.08 -17.91 3.65
C VAL A 1009 -39.36 -19.26 3.55
N ILE A 1010 -39.98 -20.21 2.84
CA ILE A 1010 -39.48 -21.57 2.62
C ILE A 1010 -38.13 -21.59 1.88
N THR A 1011 -37.98 -20.80 0.80
CA THR A 1011 -36.73 -20.73 0.03
C THR A 1011 -35.56 -20.22 0.89
N THR A 1012 -35.83 -19.26 1.79
CA THR A 1012 -34.79 -18.72 2.68
C THR A 1012 -34.21 -19.82 3.58
N TRP A 1013 -35.02 -20.72 4.12
CA TRP A 1013 -34.52 -21.81 4.94
C TRP A 1013 -33.96 -22.97 4.12
N LEU A 1014 -34.51 -23.25 2.94
CA LEU A 1014 -33.96 -24.25 2.03
C LEU A 1014 -32.51 -23.91 1.64
N ILE A 1015 -32.19 -22.63 1.40
CA ILE A 1015 -30.82 -22.19 1.13
C ILE A 1015 -29.90 -22.47 2.34
N SER A 1016 -30.35 -22.16 3.56
CA SER A 1016 -29.60 -22.46 4.79
C SER A 1016 -29.40 -23.96 4.99
N PHE A 1017 -30.43 -24.77 4.71
CA PHE A 1017 -30.34 -26.23 4.78
C PHE A 1017 -29.34 -26.80 3.77
N LYS A 1018 -29.36 -26.34 2.52
CA LYS A 1018 -28.37 -26.73 1.50
C LYS A 1018 -26.94 -26.40 1.95
N GLN A 1019 -26.73 -25.24 2.56
CA GLN A 1019 -25.42 -24.88 3.12
C GLN A 1019 -25.01 -25.76 4.30
N ILE A 1020 -25.93 -26.10 5.20
CA ILE A 1020 -25.68 -27.05 6.29
C ILE A 1020 -25.31 -28.42 5.73
N GLN A 1021 -26.05 -28.92 4.73
CA GLN A 1021 -25.81 -30.22 4.10
C GLN A 1021 -24.44 -30.29 3.43
N LEU A 1022 -24.00 -29.21 2.78
CA LEU A 1022 -22.66 -29.10 2.19
C LEU A 1022 -21.55 -29.08 3.26
N GLN A 1023 -21.79 -28.42 4.41
CA GLN A 1023 -20.79 -28.27 5.47
C GLN A 1023 -20.68 -29.50 6.38
N ASP A 1024 -21.81 -30.09 6.78
CA ASP A 1024 -21.87 -31.28 7.63
C ASP A 1024 -23.14 -32.12 7.33
N PRO A 1025 -23.00 -33.23 6.58
CA PRO A 1025 -24.13 -34.12 6.29
C PRO A 1025 -24.83 -34.65 7.54
N LEU A 1026 -24.11 -34.85 8.65
CA LEU A 1026 -24.70 -35.34 9.90
C LEU A 1026 -25.65 -34.30 10.52
N ALA A 1027 -25.33 -33.02 10.39
CA ALA A 1027 -26.21 -31.94 10.85
C ALA A 1027 -27.50 -31.90 10.03
N ALA A 1028 -27.42 -32.12 8.72
CA ALA A 1028 -28.60 -32.25 7.86
C ALA A 1028 -29.46 -33.47 8.21
N ASP A 1029 -28.82 -34.61 8.52
CA ASP A 1029 -29.51 -35.82 8.98
C ASP A 1029 -30.23 -35.58 10.33
N TYR A 1030 -29.59 -34.87 11.26
CA TYR A 1030 -30.20 -34.48 12.54
C TYR A 1030 -31.41 -33.59 12.35
N LEU A 1031 -31.31 -32.57 11.50
CA LEU A 1031 -32.44 -31.69 11.23
C LEU A 1031 -33.59 -32.47 10.57
N SER A 1032 -33.28 -33.34 9.61
CA SER A 1032 -34.27 -34.19 8.93
C SER A 1032 -34.98 -35.12 9.92
N PHE A 1033 -34.25 -35.69 10.87
CA PHE A 1033 -34.82 -36.53 11.93
C PHE A 1033 -35.70 -35.72 12.90
N MET A 1034 -35.22 -34.56 13.35
CA MET A 1034 -35.97 -33.68 14.26
C MET A 1034 -37.26 -33.15 13.63
N ALA A 1035 -37.30 -33.00 12.30
CA ALA A 1035 -38.52 -32.63 11.58
C ALA A 1035 -39.62 -33.70 11.62
N CYS A 1036 -39.30 -34.96 11.96
CA CYS A 1036 -40.26 -36.06 12.07
C CYS A 1036 -40.84 -36.25 13.48
N ILE A 1037 -40.49 -35.41 14.45
CA ILE A 1037 -40.93 -35.53 15.86
C ILE A 1037 -41.37 -34.17 16.42
N ASP A 1038 -41.95 -34.15 17.63
CA ASP A 1038 -42.34 -32.87 18.26
C ASP A 1038 -41.10 -31.95 18.36
N PRO A 1039 -41.19 -30.69 17.86
CA PRO A 1039 -40.03 -29.81 17.76
C PRO A 1039 -39.53 -29.30 19.11
N ARG A 1040 -40.21 -29.59 20.23
CA ARG A 1040 -39.85 -29.11 21.55
C ARG A 1040 -39.32 -30.23 22.44
N ASN A 1041 -38.34 -29.88 23.26
CA ASN A 1041 -37.75 -30.74 24.28
C ASN A 1041 -37.27 -32.10 23.74
N ILE A 1042 -36.61 -32.10 22.58
CA ILE A 1042 -36.08 -33.30 21.95
C ILE A 1042 -34.83 -33.78 22.73
N PRO A 1043 -34.85 -34.95 23.38
CA PRO A 1043 -33.69 -35.46 24.08
C PRO A 1043 -32.56 -35.79 23.10
N GLN A 1044 -31.33 -35.38 23.41
CA GLN A 1044 -30.15 -35.65 22.57
C GLN A 1044 -29.94 -37.14 22.24
N THR A 1045 -30.40 -38.04 23.12
CA THR A 1045 -30.31 -39.50 22.95
C THR A 1045 -31.19 -40.05 21.84
N LEU A 1046 -32.19 -39.30 21.36
CA LEU A 1046 -33.04 -39.74 20.24
C LEU A 1046 -32.38 -39.53 18.88
N LEU A 1047 -31.35 -38.67 18.80
CA LEU A 1047 -30.70 -38.38 17.53
C LEU A 1047 -29.84 -39.56 17.05
N PRO A 1048 -29.67 -39.73 15.72
CA PRO A 1048 -28.80 -40.76 15.15
C PRO A 1048 -27.38 -40.75 15.76
N VAL A 1049 -26.86 -41.94 16.08
CA VAL A 1049 -25.57 -42.10 16.77
C VAL A 1049 -24.43 -41.57 15.90
N ALA A 1050 -23.73 -40.54 16.39
CA ALA A 1050 -22.53 -40.03 15.72
C ALA A 1050 -21.33 -40.96 15.89
N ALA A 1051 -20.42 -40.97 14.91
CA ALA A 1051 -19.16 -41.71 14.99
C ALA A 1051 -18.23 -41.28 16.16
N SER A 1052 -18.45 -40.10 16.73
CA SER A 1052 -17.74 -39.63 17.93
C SER A 1052 -18.52 -38.51 18.63
N LYS A 1053 -18.26 -38.30 19.92
CA LYS A 1053 -18.80 -37.17 20.70
C LYS A 1053 -18.46 -35.81 20.07
N LYS A 1054 -17.27 -35.69 19.47
CA LYS A 1054 -16.85 -34.48 18.75
C LYS A 1054 -17.76 -34.21 17.54
N ARG A 1055 -17.99 -35.21 16.68
CA ARG A 1055 -18.88 -35.09 15.50
C ARG A 1055 -20.31 -34.72 15.90
N PHE A 1056 -20.84 -35.33 16.96
CA PHE A 1056 -22.13 -34.98 17.52
C PHE A 1056 -22.19 -33.49 17.90
N THR A 1057 -21.19 -33.02 18.65
CA THR A 1057 -21.10 -31.63 19.13
C THR A 1057 -20.91 -30.64 17.98
N ASP A 1058 -20.09 -30.99 16.98
CA ASP A 1058 -19.82 -30.14 15.83
C ASP A 1058 -21.08 -29.95 14.96
N ALA A 1059 -21.82 -31.03 14.74
CA ALA A 1059 -23.08 -31.05 13.96
C ALA A 1059 -24.18 -30.26 14.67
N LEU A 1060 -24.44 -30.52 15.95
CA LEU A 1060 -25.43 -29.76 16.73
C LEU A 1060 -25.03 -28.28 16.86
N GLY A 1061 -23.73 -28.03 17.06
CA GLY A 1061 -23.19 -26.67 17.07
C GLY A 1061 -23.32 -25.95 15.73
N LEU A 1062 -23.40 -26.67 14.60
CA LEU A 1062 -23.68 -26.09 13.29
C LEU A 1062 -25.16 -25.70 13.16
N LEU A 1063 -26.09 -26.56 13.59
CA LEU A 1063 -27.52 -26.24 13.59
C LEU A 1063 -27.84 -25.03 14.47
N ASN A 1064 -27.25 -24.99 15.67
CA ASN A 1064 -27.33 -23.83 16.56
C ASN A 1064 -26.72 -22.56 15.93
N ALA A 1065 -25.68 -22.71 15.10
CA ALA A 1065 -25.06 -21.56 14.43
C ALA A 1065 -25.95 -20.93 13.36
N TYR A 1066 -26.84 -21.70 12.73
CA TYR A 1066 -27.86 -21.19 11.81
C TYR A 1066 -29.15 -20.78 12.51
N SER A 1067 -29.22 -20.88 13.85
CA SER A 1067 -30.42 -20.64 14.67
C SER A 1067 -31.59 -21.56 14.33
N PHE A 1068 -31.32 -22.74 13.75
CA PHE A 1068 -32.35 -23.74 13.44
C PHE A 1068 -32.78 -24.51 14.68
N THR A 1069 -31.87 -24.61 15.65
CA THR A 1069 -32.11 -25.22 16.95
C THR A 1069 -31.61 -24.31 18.07
N ASN A 1070 -32.27 -24.41 19.22
CA ASN A 1070 -31.88 -23.78 20.48
C ASN A 1070 -31.86 -24.84 21.59
N GLY A 1071 -30.78 -24.95 22.36
CA GLY A 1071 -30.70 -25.90 23.48
C GLY A 1071 -29.40 -25.82 24.28
N GLN A 1072 -29.51 -26.00 25.60
CA GLN A 1072 -28.40 -26.15 26.54
C GLN A 1072 -28.42 -27.57 27.14
N ASP A 1073 -27.31 -28.28 26.95
CA ASP A 1073 -26.87 -29.55 27.56
C ASP A 1073 -27.75 -30.82 27.52
N VAL A 1074 -29.09 -30.78 27.56
CA VAL A 1074 -29.92 -32.01 27.64
C VAL A 1074 -31.00 -32.11 26.57
N ASP A 1075 -31.76 -31.03 26.34
CA ASP A 1075 -32.90 -31.00 25.41
C ASP A 1075 -32.69 -30.00 24.27
N ILE A 1076 -33.15 -30.37 23.07
CA ILE A 1076 -33.05 -29.56 21.84
C ILE A 1076 -34.44 -29.08 21.45
N ASN A 1077 -34.57 -27.79 21.15
CA ASN A 1077 -35.76 -27.23 20.52
C ASN A 1077 -35.45 -26.84 19.08
N MET A 1078 -36.34 -27.15 18.15
CA MET A 1078 -36.27 -26.74 16.74
C MET A 1078 -37.29 -25.63 16.46
N HIS A 1079 -36.94 -24.69 15.59
CA HIS A 1079 -37.85 -23.61 15.21
C HIS A 1079 -39.07 -24.19 14.45
N ARG A 1080 -40.29 -23.84 14.88
CA ARG A 1080 -41.55 -24.50 14.47
C ARG A 1080 -41.80 -24.54 12.97
N LEU A 1081 -41.49 -23.44 12.27
CA LEU A 1081 -41.73 -23.34 10.83
C LEU A 1081 -40.69 -24.12 9.97
N ILE A 1082 -39.62 -24.68 10.56
CA ILE A 1082 -38.66 -25.53 9.83
C ILE A 1082 -39.28 -26.90 9.47
N ILE A 1083 -40.36 -27.30 10.16
CA ILE A 1083 -41.06 -28.58 9.91
C ILE A 1083 -41.72 -28.61 8.52
N THR A 1084 -42.02 -27.45 7.93
CA THR A 1084 -42.88 -27.33 6.73
C THR A 1084 -42.11 -27.10 5.42
N THR A 1085 -40.83 -27.49 5.26
CA THR A 1085 -40.07 -27.18 4.02
C THR A 1085 -39.79 -28.42 3.15
N PRO A 1086 -40.42 -28.59 1.95
CA PRO A 1086 -40.13 -29.71 1.06
C PRO A 1086 -38.78 -29.59 0.33
N ASN A 1087 -38.19 -30.74 0.01
CA ASN A 1087 -37.00 -30.86 -0.83
C ASN A 1087 -37.38 -31.44 -2.19
N GLU A 1088 -37.52 -30.60 -3.23
CA GLU A 1088 -37.60 -31.07 -4.62
C GLU A 1088 -36.25 -30.87 -5.31
N GLY A 1089 -35.63 -32.00 -5.70
CA GLY A 1089 -34.57 -32.02 -6.71
C GLY A 1089 -33.14 -32.27 -6.21
N ALA A 1090 -32.80 -33.54 -5.93
CA ALA A 1090 -31.58 -34.24 -6.36
C ALA A 1090 -31.44 -35.57 -5.61
N GLY A 1091 -31.86 -36.68 -6.23
CA GLY A 1091 -31.39 -38.04 -5.97
C GLY A 1091 -31.07 -38.42 -4.51
N GLY A 1092 -32.07 -38.37 -3.64
CA GLY A 1092 -31.99 -38.87 -2.26
C GLY A 1092 -33.32 -38.64 -1.56
N ASN A 1093 -34.15 -39.68 -1.48
CA ASN A 1093 -35.49 -39.63 -0.89
C ASN A 1093 -35.44 -39.16 0.57
N ILE A 1094 -36.12 -38.06 0.90
CA ILE A 1094 -36.78 -37.85 2.19
C ILE A 1094 -38.14 -37.21 1.88
N PHE A 1095 -39.20 -38.00 2.05
CA PHE A 1095 -40.58 -37.51 2.06
C PHE A 1095 -40.84 -36.87 3.44
N LEU A 1096 -41.38 -35.65 3.46
CA LEU A 1096 -42.03 -35.11 4.66
C LEU A 1096 -43.44 -35.71 4.71
N THR A 1097 -43.64 -36.76 5.52
CA THR A 1097 -44.95 -37.20 6.02
C THR A 1097 -44.74 -37.86 7.39
N PRO A 1098 -45.77 -37.89 8.27
CA PRO A 1098 -45.68 -38.47 9.63
C PRO A 1098 -45.14 -39.90 9.69
#